data_AF-A0A8T3P9M8-F1
#
_entry.id   AF-A0A8T3P9M8-F1
#
_cell.length_a   1.000
_cell.length_b   1.000
_cell.length_c   1.000
_cell.angle_alpha   90.00
_cell.angle_beta   90.00
_cell.angle_gamma   90.00
#
_symmetry.space_group_name_H-M   'P 1'
#
loop_
_entity.id
_entity.type
_entity.pdbx_description
1 polymer ?
#
loop_
_entity_poly.entity_id
_entity_poly.type
_entity_poly.pdbx_seq_one_letter_code
_entity_poly.pdbx_strand_id
1 'polypeptide(L)'
;LKSAQEMHALFRDIPEALTNTHRIAEMTDLHFTFGQLNLPDFPVPEDHTVESWLREECQRGLATRYGTVTEEIQRRLDYELDVIIRMGYAGYFLIVADFTRFAREHGIATTCRGSAPGSLVTYTLGITPVDPIRYELPFERFLNPDRVTMPDIDVDFEDSRRDEVIGYVTRKYGFDHVAQIITFGTMLARAAIRDVGRVLGLGYGEVDRIAKAVPNQLGIKLDEAIQMAAPLREMQEADPQVRKLLDLAKQVEGVARNASTHAAGVVISRDPLTDLMPLQRATNSDALMTQYEMHGVEALGLLKFDFLGLSNLTILRQAVDLIHATRPDEPRIDLDDLPLEDARTFELLASGETTGIFQLESAGMRRYIRELRPTSVHDLAAMVALYRPGPMDNIPAYIRRKHGQEPVTYLHPLLEPYLAKTYGIFVYQEDIMSAAKALGGFTGPEADTLCYAIRKKKSSVLRAQREKFVRQAAERGVTPQVIDAVFAAFQPFERYGFNKAHATCYGLIAYQTAYLKANYTVEYMASVLTALRDNTDRVAAAIAECRRLGIEVRTPSVHGSGLHFTVEDDAIRFGLLAIKNVGEGAIESVVRAREADGPFRSLTDFCCRVDLRLTNKRVLESLIRVGALNDLGHPAQLLMALDDALASGQATQRDRISGQSSLFDLVTDAGPLERPLPEATEAPPRERLRWEKELLGLYLSDHPLGELAGVIGGFVTAYSGDLGEEMDQQRIVVGGVVTGVRRVITKTKSTMAVATLEDLQGTLDVVVFPKVLETTAERWQEDAILLVAGRVDHKGEETVLLADAVWTWEEAIALGKGSFGAAVAAGDRGRRGSRYGAGPPVGSNGRRMADVTAGTRPLAGPGNEEADPAPVRVRVIPRVSPLRDGSVTGSITVTLGGPLQSRAPEPRSVAAEPASVAAEPASVAALATDHEEPPFPDEERQRLVSDEQAPTAPLHAQPGQSLHVRFSRAANDVVLPAFETLRELIHQHPGDTPVVLHIPAGPSREQLMELRRGIAYDAEFLAAVRRRLGEGLVRLELAAGR
;
A
#
# COMPACT_ATOMS: atom_id res chain seq x y z
N LEU A 1 33.81 -3.12 21.37
CA LEU A 1 34.36 -1.99 22.14
C LEU A 1 35.52 -2.49 22.98
N LYS A 2 36.68 -1.84 22.93
CA LYS A 2 37.83 -2.19 23.77
C LYS A 2 37.63 -1.67 25.19
N SER A 3 38.21 -2.33 26.18
CA SER A 3 38.20 -1.90 27.58
C SER A 3 39.21 -0.78 27.85
N ALA A 4 39.07 -0.08 28.98
CA ALA A 4 40.01 0.95 29.39
C ALA A 4 41.45 0.41 29.54
N GLN A 5 41.60 -0.82 30.04
CA GLN A 5 42.90 -1.49 30.21
C GLN A 5 43.54 -1.82 28.86
N GLU A 6 42.75 -2.29 27.89
CA GLU A 6 43.22 -2.53 26.52
C GLU A 6 43.66 -1.23 25.84
N MET A 7 42.92 -0.13 26.04
CA MET A 7 43.30 1.18 25.54
C MET A 7 44.56 1.72 26.22
N HIS A 8 44.71 1.55 27.54
CA HIS A 8 45.91 1.94 28.27
C HIS A 8 47.14 1.14 27.81
N ALA A 9 46.96 -0.15 27.52
CA ALA A 9 48.02 -0.99 26.99
C ALA A 9 48.49 -0.56 25.59
N LEU A 10 47.58 -0.02 24.75
CA LEU A 10 47.86 0.45 23.39
C LEU A 10 48.51 1.84 23.34
N PHE A 11 48.17 2.73 24.28
CA PHE A 11 48.63 4.12 24.32
C PHE A 11 49.58 4.40 25.51
N ARG A 12 50.40 3.43 25.92
CA ARG A 12 51.31 3.58 27.08
C ARG A 12 52.34 4.69 26.89
N ASP A 13 52.76 4.90 25.65
CA ASP A 13 53.69 5.91 25.19
C ASP A 13 53.06 7.31 25.15
N ILE A 14 51.73 7.41 25.11
CA ILE A 14 50.99 8.69 25.08
C ILE A 14 49.81 8.67 26.08
N PRO A 15 50.08 8.65 27.41
CA PRO A 15 49.01 8.62 28.42
C PRO A 15 48.05 9.81 28.34
N GLU A 16 48.57 10.98 27.91
CA GLU A 16 47.78 12.20 27.73
C GLU A 16 46.64 12.03 26.71
N ALA A 17 46.79 11.17 25.71
CA ALA A 17 45.72 10.89 24.75
C ALA A 17 44.47 10.34 25.44
N LEU A 18 44.66 9.48 26.45
CA LEU A 18 43.57 8.91 27.25
C LEU A 18 42.97 9.96 28.18
N THR A 19 43.80 10.72 28.91
CA THR A 19 43.33 11.76 29.83
C THR A 19 42.54 12.86 29.10
N ASN A 20 42.96 13.23 27.88
CA ASN A 20 42.26 14.22 27.07
C ASN A 20 40.86 13.75 26.65
N THR A 21 40.64 12.45 26.40
CA THR A 21 39.27 11.95 26.13
C THR A 21 38.31 12.22 27.27
N HIS A 22 38.75 12.03 28.52
CA HIS A 22 37.93 12.31 29.70
C HIS A 22 37.69 13.80 29.85
N ARG A 23 38.73 14.62 29.67
CA ARG A 23 38.63 16.07 29.75
C ARG A 23 37.66 16.63 28.71
N ILE A 24 37.69 16.12 27.47
CA ILE A 24 36.74 16.50 26.42
C ILE A 24 35.31 16.12 26.83
N ALA A 25 35.11 14.92 27.39
CA ALA A 25 33.81 14.49 27.88
C ALA A 25 33.28 15.40 29.00
N GLU A 26 34.13 15.79 29.95
CA GLU A 26 33.76 16.72 31.04
C GLU A 26 33.44 18.14 30.55
N MET A 27 34.04 18.58 29.44
CA MET A 27 33.76 19.88 28.83
C MET A 27 32.48 19.91 27.99
N THR A 28 31.86 18.77 27.71
CA THR A 28 30.69 18.67 26.83
C THR A 28 29.41 18.75 27.65
N ASP A 29 28.85 19.95 27.76
CA ASP A 29 27.58 20.22 28.46
C ASP A 29 26.44 20.49 27.47
N LEU A 30 25.82 19.42 26.97
CA LEU A 30 24.72 19.48 26.00
C LEU A 30 23.43 18.93 26.63
N HIS A 31 22.41 19.78 26.71
CA HIS A 31 21.10 19.43 27.26
C HIS A 31 19.99 19.56 26.23
N PHE A 32 19.19 18.50 26.10
CA PHE A 32 17.94 18.54 25.35
C PHE A 32 16.78 18.78 26.31
N THR A 33 15.86 19.66 25.92
CA THR A 33 14.61 19.88 26.65
C THR A 33 13.52 19.02 26.03
N PHE A 34 12.99 18.07 26.78
CA PHE A 34 11.93 17.16 26.33
C PHE A 34 10.61 17.46 27.06
N GLY A 35 9.49 17.19 26.40
CA GLY A 35 8.15 17.30 27.00
C GLY A 35 7.53 18.70 27.01
N GLN A 36 8.15 19.69 26.36
CA GLN A 36 7.52 20.98 26.04
C GLN A 36 6.89 20.90 24.65
N LEU A 37 5.70 21.48 24.47
CA LEU A 37 5.01 21.48 23.18
C LEU A 37 5.45 22.69 22.35
N ASN A 38 5.95 22.44 21.15
CA ASN A 38 6.33 23.45 20.16
C ASN A 38 5.30 23.43 19.03
N LEU A 39 4.18 24.12 19.26
CA LEU A 39 3.10 24.20 18.28
C LEU A 39 3.41 25.28 17.23
N PRO A 40 3.16 25.02 15.94
CA PRO A 40 3.28 26.03 14.89
C PRO A 40 2.26 27.17 15.07
N ASP A 41 2.66 28.38 14.68
CA ASP A 41 1.77 29.55 14.65
C ASP A 41 0.85 29.48 13.42
N PHE A 42 -0.42 29.87 13.58
CA PHE A 42 -1.37 30.03 12.47
C PHE A 42 -1.67 31.52 12.26
N PRO A 43 -1.48 32.07 11.04
CA PRO A 43 -1.76 33.46 10.78
C PRO A 43 -3.28 33.72 10.85
N VAL A 44 -3.69 34.71 11.63
CA VAL A 44 -5.08 35.15 11.78
C VAL A 44 -5.20 36.65 11.46
N PRO A 45 -6.41 37.15 11.12
CA PRO A 45 -6.65 38.58 10.94
C PRO A 45 -6.26 39.41 12.18
N GLU A 46 -5.87 40.68 11.99
CA GLU A 46 -5.32 41.54 13.06
C GLU A 46 -6.25 41.72 14.27
N ASP A 47 -7.56 41.63 14.06
CA ASP A 47 -8.64 41.77 15.03
C ASP A 47 -9.01 40.46 15.74
N HIS A 48 -8.30 39.36 15.44
CA HIS A 48 -8.58 38.03 15.98
C HIS A 48 -7.38 37.41 16.70
N THR A 49 -7.67 36.67 17.78
CA THR A 49 -6.77 35.62 18.28
C THR A 49 -7.06 34.30 17.57
N VAL A 50 -6.11 33.35 17.60
CA VAL A 50 -6.26 31.99 17.08
C VAL A 50 -7.53 31.31 17.62
N GLU A 51 -7.83 31.48 18.90
CA GLU A 51 -9.02 30.93 19.55
C GLU A 51 -10.29 31.59 19.04
N SER A 52 -10.31 32.92 18.93
CA SER A 52 -11.49 33.65 18.44
C SER A 52 -11.79 33.33 16.98
N TRP A 53 -10.75 33.18 16.16
CA TRP A 53 -10.87 32.83 14.75
C TRP A 53 -11.39 31.40 14.57
N LEU A 54 -10.89 30.45 15.36
CA LEU A 54 -11.41 29.08 15.37
C LEU A 54 -12.91 29.06 15.68
N ARG A 55 -13.37 29.81 16.69
CA ARG A 55 -14.81 29.88 17.01
C ARG A 55 -15.61 30.40 15.83
N GLU A 56 -15.15 31.47 15.19
CA GLU A 56 -15.86 32.08 14.07
C GLU A 56 -15.95 31.14 12.85
N GLU A 57 -14.84 30.51 12.47
CA GLU A 57 -14.82 29.55 11.35
C GLU A 57 -15.76 28.37 11.61
N CYS A 58 -15.77 27.84 12.84
CA CYS A 58 -16.70 26.79 13.22
C CYS A 58 -18.16 27.24 13.16
N GLN A 59 -18.48 28.48 13.55
CA GLN A 59 -19.84 29.01 13.47
C GLN A 59 -20.31 29.15 12.01
N ARG A 60 -19.44 29.64 11.11
CA ARG A 60 -19.73 29.69 9.67
C ARG A 60 -19.94 28.29 9.09
N GLY A 61 -19.07 27.35 9.46
CA GLY A 61 -19.18 25.95 9.07
C GLY A 61 -20.47 25.29 9.57
N LEU A 62 -20.87 25.59 10.81
CA LEU A 62 -22.10 25.07 11.41
C LEU A 62 -23.36 25.49 10.65
N ALA A 63 -23.44 26.78 10.31
CA ALA A 63 -24.52 27.32 9.49
C ALA A 63 -24.57 26.66 8.10
N THR A 64 -23.40 26.42 7.49
CA THR A 64 -23.28 25.78 6.18
C THR A 64 -23.72 24.31 6.21
N ARG A 65 -23.35 23.55 7.25
CA ARG A 65 -23.60 22.10 7.33
C ARG A 65 -25.04 21.75 7.73
N TYR A 66 -25.62 22.47 8.68
CA TYR A 66 -26.96 22.13 9.21
C TYR A 66 -28.07 23.04 8.70
N GLY A 67 -27.74 24.24 8.19
CA GLY A 67 -28.72 25.28 7.85
C GLY A 67 -29.44 25.83 9.09
N THR A 68 -30.25 25.00 9.75
CA THR A 68 -30.92 25.30 11.02
C THR A 68 -30.17 24.66 12.18
N VAL A 69 -29.56 25.50 13.03
CA VAL A 69 -28.80 25.05 14.21
C VAL A 69 -29.73 24.86 15.39
N THR A 70 -29.78 23.65 15.95
CA THR A 70 -30.53 23.37 17.19
C THR A 70 -29.70 23.74 18.42
N GLU A 71 -30.35 23.95 19.57
CA GLU A 71 -29.61 24.21 20.82
C GLU A 71 -28.68 23.06 21.21
N GLU A 72 -29.03 21.82 20.90
CA GLU A 72 -28.20 20.65 21.19
C GLU A 72 -26.88 20.70 20.40
N ILE A 73 -26.98 21.00 19.10
CA ILE A 73 -25.83 21.14 18.22
C ILE A 73 -24.95 22.31 18.68
N GLN A 74 -25.55 23.45 19.01
CA GLN A 74 -24.80 24.62 19.51
C GLN A 74 -24.07 24.29 20.82
N ARG A 75 -24.75 23.68 21.79
CA ARG A 75 -24.15 23.25 23.07
C ARG A 75 -22.99 22.27 22.87
N ARG A 76 -23.12 21.34 21.90
CA ARG A 76 -22.04 20.41 21.57
C ARG A 76 -20.83 21.16 21.01
N LEU A 77 -21.04 22.11 20.08
CA LEU A 77 -19.96 22.90 19.50
C LEU A 77 -19.23 23.72 20.57
N ASP A 78 -19.97 24.41 21.43
CA ASP A 78 -19.40 25.26 22.48
C ASP A 78 -18.54 24.44 23.47
N TYR A 79 -19.04 23.28 23.89
CA TYR A 79 -18.28 22.36 24.75
C TYR A 79 -16.97 21.89 24.09
N GLU A 80 -17.02 21.48 22.82
CA GLU A 80 -15.81 21.02 22.11
C GLU A 80 -14.79 22.15 21.95
N LEU A 81 -15.24 23.35 21.54
CA LEU A 81 -14.40 24.54 21.41
C LEU A 81 -13.73 24.90 22.74
N ASP A 82 -14.48 24.88 23.84
CA ASP A 82 -13.95 25.17 25.18
C ASP A 82 -12.86 24.18 25.58
N VAL A 83 -13.05 22.88 25.31
CA VAL A 83 -12.02 21.86 25.58
C VAL A 83 -10.78 22.06 24.72
N ILE A 84 -10.94 22.30 23.41
CA ILE A 84 -9.83 22.49 22.46
C ILE A 84 -9.00 23.73 22.84
N ILE A 85 -9.67 24.84 23.13
CA ILE A 85 -9.04 26.10 23.52
C ILE A 85 -8.31 25.94 24.86
N ARG A 86 -8.94 25.33 25.87
CA ARG A 86 -8.31 25.11 27.18
C ARG A 86 -7.06 24.23 27.09
N MET A 87 -7.03 23.28 26.16
CA MET A 87 -5.87 22.41 25.94
C MET A 87 -4.80 23.04 25.03
N GLY A 88 -5.05 24.20 24.43
CA GLY A 88 -4.07 24.93 23.61
C GLY A 88 -3.94 24.40 22.18
N TYR A 89 -4.94 23.71 21.64
CA TYR A 89 -4.87 23.09 20.31
C TYR A 89 -5.56 23.88 19.20
N ALA A 90 -5.96 25.13 19.44
CA ALA A 90 -6.72 25.92 18.46
C ALA A 90 -5.96 26.11 17.12
N GLY A 91 -4.67 26.45 17.18
CA GLY A 91 -3.83 26.64 15.99
C GLY A 91 -3.67 25.36 15.18
N TYR A 92 -3.55 24.21 15.85
CA TYR A 92 -3.48 22.91 15.18
C TYR A 92 -4.73 22.61 14.33
N PHE A 93 -5.92 22.81 14.88
CA PHE A 93 -7.16 22.58 14.13
C PHE A 93 -7.28 23.52 12.93
N LEU A 94 -6.85 24.77 13.06
CA LEU A 94 -6.84 25.73 11.96
C LEU A 94 -5.85 25.35 10.86
N ILE A 95 -4.66 24.86 11.21
CA ILE A 95 -3.68 24.37 10.23
C ILE A 95 -4.24 23.17 9.46
N VAL A 96 -4.85 22.21 10.16
CA VAL A 96 -5.48 21.06 9.51
C VAL A 96 -6.63 21.48 8.61
N ALA A 97 -7.51 22.36 9.10
CA ALA A 97 -8.61 22.91 8.30
C ALA A 97 -8.11 23.65 7.06
N ASP A 98 -6.98 24.35 7.16
CA ASP A 98 -6.41 25.14 6.09
C ASP A 98 -5.91 24.27 4.92
N PHE A 99 -5.08 23.26 5.17
CA PHE A 99 -4.61 22.41 4.08
C PHE A 99 -5.73 21.49 3.54
N THR A 100 -6.70 21.10 4.36
CA THR A 100 -7.88 20.37 3.87
C THR A 100 -8.77 21.25 3.00
N ARG A 101 -8.95 22.53 3.35
CA ARG A 101 -9.66 23.51 2.52
C ARG A 101 -8.96 23.74 1.19
N PHE A 102 -7.64 23.92 1.21
CA PHE A 102 -6.83 24.01 -0.01
C PHE A 102 -7.07 22.80 -0.92
N ALA A 103 -7.01 21.58 -0.36
CA ALA A 103 -7.25 20.35 -1.10
C ALA A 103 -8.64 20.35 -1.77
N ARG A 104 -9.70 20.66 -1.01
CA ARG A 104 -11.07 20.75 -1.53
C ARG A 104 -11.22 21.79 -2.65
N GLU A 105 -10.68 23.00 -2.46
CA GLU A 105 -10.73 24.10 -3.44
C GLU A 105 -9.99 23.77 -4.75
N HIS A 106 -8.96 22.91 -4.70
CA HIS A 106 -8.20 22.43 -5.85
C HIS A 106 -8.71 21.08 -6.39
N GLY A 107 -9.88 20.65 -5.93
CA GLY A 107 -10.54 19.42 -6.35
C GLY A 107 -9.79 18.14 -5.97
N ILE A 108 -8.99 18.17 -4.90
CA ILE A 108 -8.34 17.01 -4.31
C ILE A 108 -9.29 16.41 -3.26
N ALA A 109 -9.74 15.19 -3.48
CA ALA A 109 -10.57 14.44 -2.56
C ALA A 109 -9.81 14.14 -1.26
N THR A 110 -10.51 14.31 -0.13
CA THR A 110 -9.94 14.10 1.20
C THR A 110 -10.89 13.32 2.09
N THR A 111 -10.35 12.56 3.04
CA THR A 111 -11.12 12.03 4.16
C THR A 111 -10.28 12.02 5.44
N CYS A 112 -10.88 11.66 6.56
CA CYS A 112 -10.18 11.50 7.83
C CYS A 112 -10.30 10.09 8.38
N ARG A 113 -9.32 9.71 9.18
CA ARG A 113 -9.30 8.42 9.88
C ARG A 113 -9.13 8.62 11.39
N GLY A 114 -9.10 7.49 12.11
CA GLY A 114 -9.00 7.51 13.57
C GLY A 114 -10.23 8.13 14.22
N SER A 115 -10.01 8.80 15.36
CA SER A 115 -11.08 9.36 16.19
C SER A 115 -11.49 10.78 15.84
N ALA A 116 -10.72 11.51 15.02
CA ALA A 116 -11.02 12.89 14.63
C ALA A 116 -12.46 13.12 14.09
N PRO A 117 -13.10 12.17 13.38
CA PRO A 117 -14.49 12.30 12.95
C PRO A 117 -15.53 12.33 14.08
N GLY A 118 -15.14 12.07 15.33
CA GLY A 118 -16.01 12.18 16.50
C GLY A 118 -16.22 13.63 16.99
N SER A 119 -15.60 14.62 16.35
CA SER A 119 -15.68 16.03 16.72
C SER A 119 -16.58 16.82 15.77
N LEU A 120 -17.48 17.62 16.34
CA LEU A 120 -18.28 18.58 15.58
C LEU A 120 -17.42 19.74 15.05
N VAL A 121 -16.35 20.10 15.77
CA VAL A 121 -15.37 21.10 15.30
C VAL A 121 -14.69 20.63 14.01
N THR A 122 -14.24 19.37 13.91
CA THR A 122 -13.62 18.88 12.67
C THR A 122 -14.62 18.83 11.51
N TYR A 123 -15.89 18.47 11.78
CA TYR A 123 -16.94 18.44 10.76
C TYR A 123 -17.29 19.85 10.22
N THR A 124 -17.42 20.84 11.12
CA THR A 124 -17.74 22.23 10.76
C THR A 124 -16.59 22.92 10.02
N LEU A 125 -15.34 22.63 10.38
CA LEU A 125 -14.16 23.12 9.65
C LEU A 125 -13.96 22.45 8.28
N GLY A 126 -14.78 21.46 7.93
CA GLY A 126 -14.66 20.74 6.65
C GLY A 126 -13.52 19.72 6.60
N ILE A 127 -12.92 19.40 7.75
CA ILE A 127 -11.84 18.40 7.87
C ILE A 127 -12.37 16.99 7.56
N THR A 128 -13.55 16.66 8.09
CA THR A 128 -14.23 15.38 7.87
C THR A 128 -15.61 15.59 7.20
N PRO A 129 -16.06 14.68 6.32
CA PRO A 129 -17.43 14.67 5.82
C PRO A 129 -18.42 13.97 6.76
N VAL A 130 -17.94 13.29 7.81
CA VAL A 130 -18.79 12.52 8.74
C VAL A 130 -19.41 13.42 9.80
N ASP A 131 -20.75 13.41 9.87
CA ASP A 131 -21.53 14.11 10.91
C ASP A 131 -21.52 13.32 12.24
N PRO A 132 -20.83 13.81 13.29
CA PRO A 132 -20.73 13.10 14.57
C PRO A 132 -22.07 13.02 15.32
N ILE A 133 -23.03 13.90 15.04
CA ILE A 133 -24.35 13.87 15.66
C ILE A 133 -25.17 12.75 15.04
N ARG A 134 -25.26 12.70 13.71
CA ARG A 134 -25.99 11.65 12.97
C ARG A 134 -25.51 10.24 13.30
N TYR A 135 -24.19 10.06 13.43
CA TYR A 135 -23.58 8.75 13.69
C TYR A 135 -23.36 8.44 15.19
N GLU A 136 -23.80 9.33 16.08
CA GLU A 136 -23.66 9.20 17.54
C GLU A 136 -22.20 8.91 17.95
N LEU A 137 -21.30 9.80 17.54
CA LEU A 137 -19.87 9.71 17.80
C LEU A 137 -19.47 10.59 19.00
N PRO A 138 -18.87 10.01 20.05
CA PRO A 138 -18.47 10.78 21.24
C PRO A 138 -17.17 11.55 20.99
N PHE A 139 -17.18 12.84 21.33
CA PHE A 139 -16.00 13.72 21.25
C PHE A 139 -14.87 13.25 22.17
N GLU A 140 -15.20 12.75 23.37
CA GLU A 140 -14.19 12.38 24.37
C GLU A 140 -13.30 11.22 23.95
N ARG A 141 -13.75 10.43 22.95
CA ARG A 141 -12.92 9.39 22.35
C ARG A 141 -11.81 9.99 21.49
N PHE A 142 -12.03 11.16 20.92
CA PHE A 142 -11.02 11.93 20.20
C PHE A 142 -10.16 12.73 21.18
N LEU A 143 -10.77 13.62 21.95
CA LEU A 143 -10.07 14.49 22.88
C LEU A 143 -10.68 14.39 24.28
N ASN A 144 -9.91 13.81 25.20
CA ASN A 144 -10.36 13.60 26.57
C ASN A 144 -9.82 14.72 27.49
N PRO A 145 -10.67 15.55 28.10
CA PRO A 145 -10.23 16.65 28.95
C PRO A 145 -9.49 16.20 30.22
N ASP A 146 -9.73 14.98 30.71
CA ASP A 146 -9.06 14.44 31.90
C ASP A 146 -7.68 13.83 31.57
N ARG A 147 -7.33 13.76 30.28
CA ARG A 147 -6.07 13.22 29.79
C ARG A 147 -5.46 14.16 28.76
N VAL A 148 -4.41 14.88 29.18
CA VAL A 148 -3.60 15.70 28.26
C VAL A 148 -2.75 14.77 27.39
N THR A 149 -3.33 14.35 26.27
CA THR A 149 -2.64 13.71 25.15
C THR A 149 -2.82 14.57 23.92
N MET A 150 -1.77 14.66 23.10
CA MET A 150 -1.82 15.39 21.84
C MET A 150 -2.87 14.75 20.90
N PRO A 151 -3.76 15.56 20.28
CA PRO A 151 -4.70 15.05 19.29
C PRO A 151 -3.99 14.72 17.98
N ASP A 152 -4.34 13.57 17.42
CA ASP A 152 -3.83 13.11 16.12
C ASP A 152 -4.96 13.18 15.10
N ILE A 153 -4.81 14.06 14.10
CA ILE A 153 -5.77 14.26 13.01
C ILE A 153 -5.09 13.84 11.72
N ASP A 154 -5.26 12.57 11.40
CA ASP A 154 -4.79 11.96 10.16
C ASP A 154 -5.74 12.32 9.01
N VAL A 155 -5.20 12.92 7.96
CA VAL A 155 -5.95 13.26 6.75
C VAL A 155 -5.44 12.43 5.57
N ASP A 156 -6.38 11.78 4.91
CA ASP A 156 -6.19 11.03 3.68
C ASP A 156 -6.45 11.90 2.48
N PHE A 157 -5.56 11.85 1.50
CA PHE A 157 -5.63 12.54 0.22
C PHE A 157 -5.59 11.53 -0.93
N GLU A 158 -5.93 11.97 -2.13
CA GLU A 158 -5.57 11.25 -3.36
C GLU A 158 -4.06 10.99 -3.38
N ASP A 159 -3.68 9.73 -3.59
CA ASP A 159 -2.27 9.32 -3.55
C ASP A 159 -1.41 10.00 -4.63
N SER A 160 -2.00 10.26 -5.81
CA SER A 160 -1.36 10.94 -6.94
C SER A 160 -1.19 12.44 -6.76
N ARG A 161 -2.00 13.08 -5.89
CA ARG A 161 -2.04 14.55 -5.73
C ARG A 161 -1.65 15.02 -4.33
N ARG A 162 -1.32 14.11 -3.41
CA ARG A 162 -0.88 14.43 -2.04
C ARG A 162 0.28 15.43 -2.01
N ASP A 163 1.25 15.27 -2.90
CA ASP A 163 2.45 16.12 -2.90
C ASP A 163 2.14 17.59 -3.28
N GLU A 164 1.00 17.86 -3.95
CA GLU A 164 0.52 19.24 -4.17
C GLU A 164 0.17 19.93 -2.84
N VAL A 165 -0.45 19.19 -1.91
CA VAL A 165 -0.82 19.68 -0.58
C VAL A 165 0.41 19.90 0.28
N ILE A 166 1.38 18.96 0.25
CA ILE A 166 2.68 19.14 0.92
C ILE A 166 3.37 20.40 0.39
N GLY A 167 3.39 20.58 -0.94
CA GLY A 167 3.95 21.77 -1.58
C GLY A 167 3.23 23.07 -1.17
N TYR A 168 1.91 23.04 -0.99
CA TYR A 168 1.16 24.18 -0.44
C TYR A 168 1.59 24.53 0.98
N VAL A 169 1.64 23.53 1.87
CA VAL A 169 2.05 23.70 3.26
C VAL A 169 3.49 24.25 3.33
N THR A 170 4.42 23.70 2.55
CA THR A 170 5.81 24.19 2.50
C THR A 170 5.88 25.65 2.02
N ARG A 171 5.11 26.04 1.00
CA ARG A 171 5.08 27.43 0.52
C ARG A 171 4.46 28.39 1.53
N LYS A 172 3.43 27.96 2.26
CA LYS A 172 2.67 28.81 3.18
C LYS A 172 3.36 29.00 4.53
N TYR A 173 3.87 27.91 5.12
CA TYR A 173 4.47 27.93 6.46
C TYR A 173 6.00 28.12 6.44
N GLY A 174 6.64 28.02 5.27
CA GLY A 174 8.07 28.26 5.08
C GLY A 174 8.87 27.00 4.79
N PHE A 175 9.85 27.13 3.90
CA PHE A 175 10.69 26.00 3.44
C PHE A 175 11.60 25.43 4.54
N ASP A 176 11.98 26.24 5.52
CA ASP A 176 12.81 25.92 6.68
C ASP A 176 12.00 25.49 7.91
N HIS A 177 10.67 25.63 7.87
CA HIS A 177 9.73 25.25 8.94
C HIS A 177 8.99 23.93 8.66
N VAL A 178 9.09 23.41 7.42
CA VAL A 178 8.37 22.21 6.99
C VAL A 178 9.34 21.16 6.46
N ALA A 179 9.27 19.95 7.00
CA ALA A 179 10.03 18.80 6.50
C ALA A 179 9.20 17.51 6.56
N GLN A 180 9.52 16.57 5.69
CA GLN A 180 9.00 15.21 5.79
C GLN A 180 9.78 14.43 6.86
N ILE A 181 9.14 13.53 7.58
CA ILE A 181 9.79 12.71 8.61
C ILE A 181 10.56 11.59 7.92
N ILE A 182 11.76 11.26 8.40
CA ILE A 182 12.52 10.09 7.95
C ILE A 182 11.97 8.80 8.55
N THR A 183 12.05 7.72 7.77
CA THR A 183 11.88 6.36 8.26
C THR A 183 13.12 5.52 7.93
N PHE A 184 13.44 4.60 8.83
CA PHE A 184 14.55 3.68 8.65
C PHE A 184 14.02 2.29 8.31
N GLY A 185 14.29 1.84 7.08
CA GLY A 185 14.05 0.46 6.70
C GLY A 185 15.02 -0.44 7.46
N THR A 186 14.53 -1.29 8.35
CA THR A 186 15.37 -2.25 9.10
C THR A 186 15.45 -3.59 8.38
N MET A 187 16.56 -4.31 8.58
CA MET A 187 16.72 -5.66 8.04
C MET A 187 15.80 -6.65 8.78
N LEU A 188 14.66 -6.98 8.18
CA LEU A 188 13.78 -8.06 8.64
C LEU A 188 14.40 -9.43 8.34
N ALA A 189 14.02 -10.47 9.10
CA ALA A 189 14.55 -11.83 9.01
C ALA A 189 14.80 -12.35 7.58
N ARG A 190 13.78 -12.27 6.69
CA ARG A 190 13.89 -12.72 5.30
C ARG A 190 14.86 -11.87 4.46
N ALA A 191 14.88 -10.56 4.68
CA ALA A 191 15.77 -9.64 3.97
C ALA A 191 17.22 -9.83 4.41
N ALA A 192 17.46 -10.02 5.71
CA ALA A 192 18.77 -10.33 6.27
C ALA A 192 19.34 -11.63 5.66
N ILE A 193 18.54 -12.70 5.56
CA ILE A 193 18.93 -13.94 4.89
C ILE A 193 19.31 -13.68 3.42
N ARG A 194 18.50 -12.91 2.68
CA ARG A 194 18.76 -12.65 1.26
C ARG A 194 20.02 -11.85 1.01
N ASP A 195 20.22 -10.79 1.78
CA ASP A 195 21.38 -9.91 1.62
C ASP A 195 22.67 -10.61 2.05
N VAL A 196 22.69 -11.29 3.20
CA VAL A 196 23.85 -12.07 3.64
C VAL A 196 24.15 -13.21 2.67
N GLY A 197 23.12 -13.89 2.16
CA GLY A 197 23.29 -14.95 1.16
C GLY A 197 23.95 -14.45 -0.13
N ARG A 198 23.57 -13.26 -0.60
CA ARG A 198 24.20 -12.59 -1.74
C ARG A 198 25.67 -12.28 -1.47
N VAL A 199 25.99 -11.74 -0.29
CA VAL A 199 27.37 -11.42 0.11
C VAL A 199 28.24 -12.67 0.22
N LEU A 200 27.65 -13.79 0.67
CA LEU A 200 28.32 -15.09 0.71
C LEU A 200 28.45 -15.77 -0.66
N GLY A 201 27.89 -15.18 -1.73
CA GLY A 201 27.94 -15.74 -3.08
C GLY A 201 27.04 -16.96 -3.30
N LEU A 202 26.02 -17.15 -2.47
CA LEU A 202 25.08 -18.27 -2.60
C LEU A 202 24.09 -18.04 -3.76
N GLY A 203 23.66 -19.14 -4.39
CA GLY A 203 22.72 -19.07 -5.51
C GLY A 203 21.36 -18.49 -5.11
N TYR A 204 20.80 -17.59 -5.93
CA TYR A 204 19.54 -16.89 -5.61
C TYR A 204 18.38 -17.84 -5.25
N GLY A 205 18.21 -18.93 -6.02
CA GLY A 205 17.13 -19.88 -5.77
C GLY A 205 17.25 -20.61 -4.43
N GLU A 206 18.46 -20.90 -3.98
CA GLU A 206 18.71 -21.51 -2.68
C GLU A 206 18.43 -20.54 -1.54
N VAL A 207 18.93 -19.31 -1.64
CA VAL A 207 18.73 -18.27 -0.64
C VAL A 207 17.24 -17.91 -0.52
N ASP A 208 16.52 -17.82 -1.63
CA ASP A 208 15.08 -17.55 -1.62
C ASP A 208 14.27 -18.70 -1.00
N ARG A 209 14.67 -19.96 -1.24
CA ARG A 209 14.08 -21.14 -0.58
C ARG A 209 14.24 -21.06 0.95
N ILE A 210 15.43 -20.70 1.44
CA ILE A 210 15.69 -20.56 2.89
C ILE A 210 14.88 -19.39 3.46
N ALA A 211 14.85 -18.24 2.78
CA ALA A 211 14.07 -17.07 3.20
C ALA A 211 12.57 -17.37 3.26
N LYS A 212 12.02 -18.13 2.30
CA LYS A 212 10.60 -18.54 2.28
C LYS A 212 10.22 -19.51 3.41
N ALA A 213 11.18 -20.22 3.99
CA ALA A 213 10.93 -21.11 5.14
C ALA A 213 10.65 -20.35 6.45
N VAL A 214 11.00 -19.05 6.52
CA VAL A 214 10.64 -18.19 7.67
C VAL A 214 9.11 -18.00 7.69
N PRO A 215 8.43 -18.22 8.84
CA PRO A 215 6.99 -18.01 8.96
C PRO A 215 6.56 -16.60 8.57
N ASN A 216 5.37 -16.47 7.96
CA ASN A 216 4.81 -15.18 7.56
C ASN A 216 4.09 -14.51 8.74
N GLN A 217 4.84 -14.18 9.79
CA GLN A 217 4.35 -13.48 10.97
C GLN A 217 5.01 -12.10 11.08
N LEU A 218 4.21 -11.08 11.36
CA LEU A 218 4.69 -9.69 11.47
C LEU A 218 5.69 -9.57 12.62
N GLY A 219 6.87 -9.04 12.32
CA GLY A 219 7.92 -8.76 13.31
C GLY A 219 8.65 -9.98 13.86
N ILE A 220 8.48 -11.17 13.28
CA ILE A 220 9.17 -12.39 13.74
C ILE A 220 10.68 -12.23 13.68
N LYS A 221 11.36 -12.60 14.77
CA LYS A 221 12.83 -12.64 14.85
C LYS A 221 13.37 -13.97 14.35
N LEU A 222 14.59 -13.98 13.81
CA LEU A 222 15.21 -15.20 13.28
C LEU A 222 15.29 -16.32 14.32
N ASP A 223 15.58 -16.01 15.59
CA ASP A 223 15.60 -17.01 16.66
C ASP A 223 14.24 -17.66 16.90
N GLU A 224 13.17 -16.85 16.92
CA GLU A 224 11.80 -17.35 17.04
C GLU A 224 11.39 -18.17 15.81
N ALA A 225 11.75 -17.69 14.61
CA ALA A 225 11.47 -18.37 13.35
C ALA A 225 12.10 -19.77 13.31
N ILE A 226 13.35 -19.91 13.75
CA ILE A 226 14.06 -21.20 13.81
C ILE A 226 13.41 -22.15 14.82
N GLN A 227 12.93 -21.63 15.95
CA GLN A 227 12.24 -22.46 16.95
C GLN A 227 10.88 -22.95 16.45
N MET A 228 10.13 -22.08 15.77
CA MET A 228 8.77 -22.35 15.29
C MET A 228 8.75 -23.20 14.00
N ALA A 229 9.66 -22.95 13.06
CA ALA A 229 9.66 -23.59 11.75
C ALA A 229 10.64 -24.77 11.70
N ALA A 230 10.11 -25.99 11.83
CA ALA A 230 10.91 -27.22 11.68
C ALA A 230 11.75 -27.27 10.38
N PRO A 231 11.23 -26.85 9.19
CA PRO A 231 12.03 -26.86 7.96
C PRO A 231 13.28 -25.96 8.02
N LEU A 232 13.18 -24.79 8.66
CA LEU A 232 14.30 -23.85 8.76
C LEU A 232 15.39 -24.39 9.70
N ARG A 233 14.98 -25.02 10.81
CA ARG A 233 15.90 -25.69 11.73
C ARG A 233 16.59 -26.89 11.08
N GLU A 234 15.83 -27.72 10.36
CA GLU A 234 16.38 -28.86 9.64
C GLU A 234 17.43 -28.42 8.60
N MET A 235 17.18 -27.32 7.86
CA MET A 235 18.17 -26.74 6.94
C MET A 235 19.44 -26.23 7.66
N GLN A 236 19.29 -25.60 8.83
CA GLN A 236 20.42 -25.13 9.67
C GLN A 236 21.25 -26.29 10.24
N GLU A 237 20.61 -27.40 10.57
CA GLU A 237 21.26 -28.59 11.12
C GLU A 237 21.98 -29.40 10.02
N ALA A 238 21.37 -29.50 8.84
CA ALA A 238 21.87 -30.29 7.72
C ALA A 238 23.07 -29.66 7.00
N ASP A 239 23.10 -28.32 6.86
CA ASP A 239 24.12 -27.64 6.04
C ASP A 239 24.91 -26.58 6.85
N PRO A 240 26.23 -26.74 7.01
CA PRO A 240 27.10 -25.75 7.64
C PRO A 240 27.08 -24.37 6.97
N GLN A 241 26.89 -24.28 5.65
CA GLN A 241 26.79 -23.01 4.94
C GLN A 241 25.51 -22.27 5.30
N VAL A 242 24.38 -22.99 5.41
CA VAL A 242 23.10 -22.43 5.87
C VAL A 242 23.20 -21.98 7.32
N ARG A 243 23.88 -22.74 8.17
CA ARG A 243 24.15 -22.32 9.56
C ARG A 243 24.91 -21.00 9.62
N LYS A 244 26.02 -20.90 8.89
CA LYS A 244 26.82 -19.68 8.80
C LYS A 244 26.00 -18.50 8.28
N LEU A 245 25.17 -18.72 7.26
CA LEU A 245 24.24 -17.73 6.72
C LEU A 245 23.28 -17.21 7.80
N LEU A 246 22.62 -18.11 8.52
CA LEU A 246 21.64 -17.75 9.55
C LEU A 246 22.30 -17.05 10.75
N ASP A 247 23.46 -17.51 11.19
CA ASP A 247 24.18 -16.90 12.32
C ASP A 247 24.64 -15.47 12.00
N LEU A 248 25.11 -15.22 10.77
CA LEU A 248 25.44 -13.88 10.30
C LEU A 248 24.18 -13.02 10.11
N ALA A 249 23.10 -13.59 9.55
CA ALA A 249 21.83 -12.90 9.36
C ALA A 249 21.24 -12.41 10.70
N LYS A 250 21.40 -13.18 11.79
CA LYS A 250 20.99 -12.75 13.14
C LYS A 250 21.75 -11.52 13.64
N GLN A 251 23.03 -11.38 13.31
CA GLN A 251 23.84 -10.24 13.75
C GLN A 251 23.46 -8.93 13.06
N VAL A 252 22.93 -9.00 11.84
CA VAL A 252 22.50 -7.83 11.07
C VAL A 252 20.98 -7.59 11.13
N GLU A 253 20.21 -8.52 11.69
CA GLU A 253 18.77 -8.37 11.88
C GLU A 253 18.46 -7.13 12.74
N GLY A 254 17.55 -6.28 12.27
CA GLY A 254 17.14 -5.05 12.95
C GLY A 254 18.08 -3.86 12.74
N VAL A 255 19.22 -4.02 12.07
CA VAL A 255 20.07 -2.90 11.67
C VAL A 255 19.35 -2.06 10.61
N ALA A 256 19.51 -0.73 10.67
CA ALA A 256 19.02 0.17 9.65
C ALA A 256 19.75 -0.07 8.32
N ARG A 257 18.99 -0.37 7.27
CA ARG A 257 19.49 -0.67 5.92
C ARG A 257 19.53 0.57 5.04
N ASN A 258 18.48 1.38 5.11
CA ASN A 258 18.30 2.55 4.26
C ASN A 258 17.47 3.62 4.98
N ALA A 259 17.82 4.87 4.71
CA ALA A 259 16.97 6.02 4.99
C ALA A 259 15.95 6.16 3.86
N SER A 260 14.69 6.41 4.21
CA SER A 260 13.64 6.70 3.25
C SER A 260 12.68 7.71 3.85
N THR A 261 11.93 8.38 3.00
CA THR A 261 10.90 9.31 3.48
C THR A 261 9.74 8.55 4.09
N HIS A 262 9.24 8.99 5.25
CA HIS A 262 8.05 8.43 5.86
C HIS A 262 6.88 8.59 4.90
N ALA A 263 6.05 7.57 4.76
CA ALA A 263 4.98 7.55 3.77
C ALA A 263 3.90 8.60 4.02
N ALA A 264 3.86 9.23 5.20
CA ALA A 264 2.84 10.21 5.56
C ALA A 264 3.32 11.39 6.41
N GLY A 265 4.48 11.27 7.08
CA GLY A 265 4.77 12.12 8.21
C GLY A 265 5.36 13.44 7.75
N VAL A 266 4.73 14.55 8.11
CA VAL A 266 5.21 15.91 7.89
C VAL A 266 5.28 16.61 9.24
N VAL A 267 6.36 17.35 9.47
CA VAL A 267 6.50 18.22 10.64
C VAL A 267 6.35 19.67 10.18
N ILE A 268 5.61 20.46 10.96
CA ILE A 268 5.48 21.91 10.78
C ILE A 268 5.88 22.55 12.11
N SER A 269 6.90 23.40 12.09
CA SER A 269 7.43 24.06 13.28
C SER A 269 7.21 25.56 13.27
N ARG A 270 7.14 26.15 14.47
CA ARG A 270 7.12 27.60 14.65
C ARG A 270 8.47 28.25 14.33
N ASP A 271 9.56 27.66 14.84
CA ASP A 271 10.94 28.09 14.61
C ASP A 271 11.58 27.28 13.47
N PRO A 272 12.67 27.75 12.84
CA PRO A 272 13.36 26.99 11.80
C PRO A 272 13.76 25.59 12.29
N LEU A 273 13.46 24.57 11.52
CA LEU A 273 13.70 23.17 11.90
C LEU A 273 15.18 22.88 12.16
N THR A 274 16.09 23.60 11.50
CA THR A 274 17.55 23.47 11.69
C THR A 274 18.02 23.86 13.09
N ASP A 275 17.25 24.67 13.81
CA ASP A 275 17.57 25.08 15.18
C ASP A 275 17.17 23.99 16.18
N LEU A 276 16.27 23.08 15.77
CA LEU A 276 15.69 22.03 16.61
C LEU A 276 16.26 20.64 16.29
N MET A 277 16.56 20.37 15.02
CA MET A 277 17.03 19.06 14.56
C MET A 277 17.83 19.12 13.25
N PRO A 278 18.70 18.13 13.02
CA PRO A 278 19.36 17.98 11.73
C PRO A 278 18.38 17.54 10.63
N LEU A 279 18.59 18.09 9.44
CA LEU A 279 17.82 17.79 8.24
C LEU A 279 18.72 17.16 7.16
N GLN A 280 18.12 16.50 6.19
CA GLN A 280 18.76 16.01 4.97
C GLN A 280 17.82 16.18 3.78
N ARG A 281 18.35 16.09 2.56
CA ARG A 281 17.51 16.03 1.34
C ARG A 281 17.03 14.61 1.13
N ALA A 282 15.80 14.45 0.66
CA ALA A 282 15.32 13.16 0.20
C ALA A 282 16.11 12.70 -1.05
N THR A 283 16.30 11.39 -1.20
CA THR A 283 17.20 10.82 -2.23
C THR A 283 16.86 11.21 -3.67
N ASN A 284 15.57 11.45 -3.96
CA ASN A 284 15.07 11.70 -5.31
C ASN A 284 14.31 13.04 -5.43
N SER A 285 14.45 13.95 -4.47
CA SER A 285 13.74 15.24 -4.52
C SER A 285 14.46 16.30 -3.71
N ASP A 286 14.20 17.57 -4.03
CA ASP A 286 14.67 18.71 -3.23
C ASP A 286 13.92 18.90 -1.91
N ALA A 287 12.96 18.02 -1.59
CA ALA A 287 12.23 18.07 -0.33
C ALA A 287 13.17 17.83 0.86
N LEU A 288 12.95 18.62 1.92
CA LEU A 288 13.63 18.44 3.19
C LEU A 288 13.03 17.26 3.95
N MET A 289 13.92 16.50 4.58
CA MET A 289 13.59 15.36 5.42
C MET A 289 14.31 15.50 6.76
N THR A 290 13.65 15.14 7.86
CA THR A 290 14.28 15.08 9.19
C THR A 290 15.38 14.01 9.21
N GLN A 291 16.33 14.09 10.14
CA GLN A 291 17.23 12.95 10.43
C GLN A 291 16.77 12.15 11.66
N TYR A 292 15.85 12.72 12.45
CA TYR A 292 15.16 12.00 13.52
C TYR A 292 13.90 11.35 13.01
N GLU A 293 13.73 10.07 13.33
CA GLU A 293 12.49 9.35 13.09
C GLU A 293 11.35 9.88 13.98
N MET A 294 10.14 9.44 13.68
CA MET A 294 8.89 9.84 14.32
C MET A 294 8.98 10.06 15.84
N HIS A 295 9.48 9.11 16.62
CA HIS A 295 9.53 9.26 18.09
C HIS A 295 10.56 10.29 18.54
N GLY A 296 11.65 10.47 17.78
CA GLY A 296 12.61 11.54 18.03
C GLY A 296 12.00 12.92 17.81
N VAL A 297 11.19 13.08 16.75
CA VAL A 297 10.45 14.33 16.47
C VAL A 297 9.41 14.62 17.55
N GLU A 298 8.63 13.60 17.95
CA GLU A 298 7.63 13.70 19.03
C GLU A 298 8.28 14.04 20.38
N ALA A 299 9.44 13.46 20.70
CA ALA A 299 10.16 13.72 21.94
C ALA A 299 10.61 15.20 22.05
N LEU A 300 10.99 15.82 20.93
CA LEU A 300 11.29 17.25 20.82
C LEU A 300 10.04 18.15 20.91
N GLY A 301 8.85 17.56 21.06
CA GLY A 301 7.61 18.29 21.25
C GLY A 301 7.03 18.91 19.99
N LEU A 302 7.52 18.50 18.83
CA LEU A 302 7.05 19.00 17.55
C LEU A 302 5.81 18.25 17.09
N LEU A 303 4.94 19.00 16.42
CA LEU A 303 3.68 18.47 15.94
C LEU A 303 3.87 17.77 14.60
N LYS A 304 3.49 16.51 14.58
CA LYS A 304 3.43 15.70 13.38
C LYS A 304 2.04 15.81 12.76
N PHE A 305 2.02 15.85 11.43
CA PHE A 305 0.83 15.75 10.60
C PHE A 305 1.01 14.55 9.68
N ASP A 306 0.02 13.66 9.63
CA ASP A 306 0.04 12.55 8.68
C ASP A 306 -0.78 12.89 7.43
N PHE A 307 -0.06 13.09 6.32
CA PHE A 307 -0.57 13.24 4.97
C PHE A 307 -0.55 11.87 4.30
N LEU A 308 -1.65 11.15 4.38
CA LEU A 308 -1.72 9.79 3.83
C LEU A 308 -2.24 9.83 2.39
N GLY A 309 -1.70 8.96 1.54
CA GLY A 309 -2.27 8.70 0.21
C GLY A 309 -3.23 7.51 0.27
N LEU A 310 -4.46 7.69 -0.20
CA LEU A 310 -5.47 6.64 -0.29
C LEU A 310 -5.93 6.47 -1.74
N SER A 311 -5.50 5.37 -2.37
CA SER A 311 -5.83 5.06 -3.76
C SER A 311 -7.33 5.04 -4.07
N ASN A 312 -8.18 4.73 -3.09
CA ASN A 312 -9.63 4.75 -3.28
C ASN A 312 -10.20 6.17 -3.43
N LEU A 313 -9.57 7.19 -2.85
CA LEU A 313 -9.94 8.58 -3.13
C LEU A 313 -9.59 8.94 -4.57
N THR A 314 -8.43 8.47 -5.05
CA THR A 314 -8.01 8.61 -6.46
C THR A 314 -9.00 7.92 -7.40
N ILE A 315 -9.43 6.69 -7.08
CA ILE A 315 -10.47 5.96 -7.84
C ILE A 315 -11.77 6.78 -7.89
N LEU A 316 -12.26 7.25 -6.74
CA LEU A 316 -13.50 8.03 -6.66
C LEU A 316 -13.41 9.33 -7.47
N ARG A 317 -12.30 10.07 -7.35
CA ARG A 317 -12.08 11.31 -8.10
C ARG A 317 -12.02 11.05 -9.60
N GLN A 318 -11.22 10.08 -10.03
CA GLN A 318 -11.11 9.69 -11.44
C GLN A 318 -12.46 9.24 -12.00
N ALA A 319 -13.24 8.46 -11.24
CA ALA A 319 -14.58 8.05 -11.64
C ALA A 319 -15.48 9.28 -11.87
N VAL A 320 -15.50 10.24 -10.95
CA VAL A 320 -16.32 11.46 -11.12
C VAL A 320 -15.84 12.32 -12.29
N ASP A 321 -14.52 12.39 -12.54
CA ASP A 321 -13.99 13.11 -13.71
C ASP A 321 -14.35 12.41 -15.03
N LEU A 322 -14.31 11.08 -15.08
CA LEU A 322 -14.77 10.30 -16.22
C LEU A 322 -16.28 10.49 -16.44
N ILE A 323 -17.10 10.43 -15.39
CA ILE A 323 -18.55 10.66 -15.46
C ILE A 323 -18.85 12.05 -16.01
N HIS A 324 -18.14 13.08 -15.54
CA HIS A 324 -18.35 14.45 -16.04
C HIS A 324 -17.91 14.61 -17.50
N ALA A 325 -16.85 13.91 -17.92
CA ALA A 325 -16.37 13.93 -19.30
C ALA A 325 -17.32 13.18 -20.26
N THR A 326 -17.91 12.05 -19.84
CA THR A 326 -18.81 11.25 -20.67
C THR A 326 -20.26 11.76 -20.64
N ARG A 327 -20.66 12.41 -19.54
CA ARG A 327 -22.03 12.92 -19.31
C ARG A 327 -21.99 14.39 -18.89
N PRO A 328 -21.61 15.30 -19.79
CA PRO A 328 -21.46 16.73 -19.47
C PRO A 328 -22.80 17.42 -19.11
N ASP A 329 -23.94 16.82 -19.48
CA ASP A 329 -25.28 17.34 -19.18
C ASP A 329 -25.72 17.07 -17.73
N GLU A 330 -25.08 16.14 -17.02
CA GLU A 330 -25.35 15.86 -15.60
C GLU A 330 -24.55 16.80 -14.69
N PRO A 331 -25.12 17.24 -13.54
CA PRO A 331 -24.36 18.02 -12.58
C PRO A 331 -23.17 17.21 -12.06
N ARG A 332 -22.01 17.87 -11.88
CA ARG A 332 -20.83 17.20 -11.34
C ARG A 332 -21.14 16.64 -9.95
N ILE A 333 -20.90 15.35 -9.77
CA ILE A 333 -21.19 14.64 -8.52
C ILE A 333 -20.32 15.18 -7.40
N ASP A 334 -20.95 15.55 -6.28
CA ASP A 334 -20.27 15.80 -5.00
C ASP A 334 -20.30 14.51 -4.16
N LEU A 335 -19.12 14.01 -3.82
CA LEU A 335 -18.97 12.78 -3.02
C LEU A 335 -19.44 12.98 -1.57
N ASP A 336 -19.42 14.22 -1.06
CA ASP A 336 -19.85 14.55 0.30
C ASP A 336 -21.38 14.61 0.44
N ASP A 337 -22.11 14.75 -0.68
CA ASP A 337 -23.56 14.98 -0.71
C ASP A 337 -24.32 13.87 -1.49
N LEU A 338 -23.83 12.63 -1.40
CA LEU A 338 -24.52 11.49 -2.01
C LEU A 338 -25.76 11.08 -1.20
N PRO A 339 -26.85 10.64 -1.86
CA PRO A 339 -28.01 10.10 -1.18
C PRO A 339 -27.62 8.80 -0.47
N LEU A 340 -27.80 8.70 0.85
CA LEU A 340 -27.36 7.53 1.64
C LEU A 340 -28.37 6.36 1.70
N GLU A 341 -29.46 6.47 0.95
CA GLU A 341 -30.57 5.50 0.92
C GLU A 341 -30.82 4.92 -0.49
N ASP A 342 -29.85 5.08 -1.41
CA ASP A 342 -30.00 4.58 -2.78
C ASP A 342 -30.17 3.06 -2.83
N ALA A 343 -31.31 2.62 -3.39
CA ALA A 343 -31.69 1.22 -3.46
C ALA A 343 -30.74 0.40 -4.34
N ARG A 344 -30.33 0.94 -5.50
CA ARG A 344 -29.44 0.24 -6.44
C ARG A 344 -28.10 -0.09 -5.80
N THR A 345 -27.56 0.83 -5.01
CA THR A 345 -26.32 0.63 -4.25
C THR A 345 -26.42 -0.54 -3.30
N PHE A 346 -27.49 -0.61 -2.50
CA PHE A 346 -27.66 -1.70 -1.53
C PHE A 346 -28.05 -3.02 -2.18
N GLU A 347 -28.75 -3.01 -3.33
CA GLU A 347 -29.00 -4.20 -4.14
C GLU A 347 -27.70 -4.81 -4.69
N LEU A 348 -26.80 -3.98 -5.22
CA LEU A 348 -25.49 -4.40 -5.69
C LEU A 348 -24.64 -4.98 -4.55
N LEU A 349 -24.66 -4.35 -3.38
CA LEU A 349 -23.97 -4.88 -2.21
C LEU A 349 -24.60 -6.22 -1.78
N ALA A 350 -25.93 -6.32 -1.76
CA ALA A 350 -26.64 -7.52 -1.36
C ALA A 350 -26.46 -8.71 -2.32
N SER A 351 -26.14 -8.48 -3.60
CA SER A 351 -25.77 -9.57 -4.53
C SER A 351 -24.33 -10.08 -4.29
N GLY A 352 -23.49 -9.30 -3.59
CA GLY A 352 -22.10 -9.62 -3.32
C GLY A 352 -21.15 -9.26 -4.47
N GLU A 353 -21.57 -8.38 -5.38
CA GLU A 353 -20.79 -7.90 -6.52
C GLU A 353 -19.77 -6.81 -6.12
N THR A 354 -18.93 -7.12 -5.14
CA THR A 354 -18.08 -6.14 -4.47
C THR A 354 -16.66 -6.00 -5.05
N THR A 355 -16.39 -6.53 -6.24
CA THR A 355 -15.11 -6.29 -6.94
C THR A 355 -14.89 -4.79 -7.13
N GLY A 356 -13.74 -4.27 -6.71
CA GLY A 356 -13.40 -2.84 -6.75
C GLY A 356 -14.03 -1.99 -5.64
N ILE A 357 -14.86 -2.55 -4.75
CA ILE A 357 -15.49 -1.79 -3.66
C ILE A 357 -14.60 -1.79 -2.42
N PHE A 358 -14.29 -0.59 -1.91
CA PHE A 358 -13.35 -0.41 -0.80
C PHE A 358 -13.68 -1.28 0.42
N GLN A 359 -12.68 -1.97 0.97
CA GLN A 359 -12.75 -2.88 2.14
C GLN A 359 -13.62 -4.14 1.98
N LEU A 360 -14.39 -4.29 0.89
CA LEU A 360 -15.41 -5.33 0.75
C LEU A 360 -15.06 -6.41 -0.28
N GLU A 361 -13.81 -6.49 -0.73
CA GLU A 361 -13.41 -7.32 -1.88
C GLU A 361 -13.06 -8.78 -1.55
N SER A 362 -12.68 -9.10 -0.31
CA SER A 362 -12.21 -10.46 0.04
C SER A 362 -13.36 -11.48 0.03
N ALA A 363 -13.10 -12.71 -0.41
CA ALA A 363 -14.12 -13.76 -0.58
C ALA A 363 -15.06 -13.92 0.62
N GLY A 364 -14.52 -14.13 1.83
CA GLY A 364 -15.34 -14.24 3.04
C GLY A 364 -16.09 -12.95 3.43
N MET A 365 -15.57 -11.77 3.07
CA MET A 365 -16.29 -10.50 3.27
C MET A 365 -17.47 -10.40 2.30
N ARG A 366 -17.29 -10.77 1.02
CA ARG A 366 -18.38 -10.79 0.03
C ARG A 366 -19.52 -11.70 0.48
N ARG A 367 -19.17 -12.87 1.01
CA ARG A 367 -20.13 -13.82 1.58
C ARG A 367 -20.96 -13.16 2.70
N TYR A 368 -20.30 -12.59 3.70
CA TYR A 368 -21.02 -11.96 4.81
C TYR A 368 -21.82 -10.74 4.39
N ILE A 369 -21.35 -9.95 3.43
CA ILE A 369 -22.11 -8.83 2.89
C ILE A 369 -23.38 -9.32 2.16
N ARG A 370 -23.29 -10.39 1.39
CA ARG A 370 -24.45 -11.04 0.75
C ARG A 370 -25.46 -11.58 1.77
N GLU A 371 -24.98 -12.24 2.82
CA GLU A 371 -25.82 -12.74 3.92
C GLU A 371 -26.44 -11.58 4.74
N LEU A 372 -25.66 -10.53 4.99
CA LEU A 372 -26.08 -9.35 5.76
C LEU A 372 -27.15 -8.54 5.04
N ARG A 373 -27.06 -8.43 3.71
CA ARG A 373 -27.88 -7.53 2.87
C ARG A 373 -27.90 -6.12 3.48
N PRO A 374 -26.79 -5.37 3.42
CA PRO A 374 -26.70 -4.06 4.06
C PRO A 374 -27.79 -3.12 3.53
N THR A 375 -28.33 -2.28 4.42
CA THR A 375 -29.38 -1.29 4.10
C THR A 375 -29.02 0.11 4.59
N SER A 376 -27.82 0.28 5.16
CA SER A 376 -27.33 1.56 5.67
C SER A 376 -25.80 1.58 5.75
N VAL A 377 -25.22 2.77 5.84
CA VAL A 377 -23.78 2.95 6.11
C VAL A 377 -23.37 2.35 7.46
N HIS A 378 -24.29 2.29 8.44
CA HIS A 378 -24.04 1.64 9.73
C HIS A 378 -23.73 0.15 9.60
N ASP A 379 -24.42 -0.56 8.70
CA ASP A 379 -24.16 -1.98 8.43
C ASP A 379 -22.75 -2.18 7.84
N LEU A 380 -22.34 -1.29 6.93
CA LEU A 380 -21.02 -1.34 6.29
C LEU A 380 -19.91 -1.07 7.32
N ALA A 381 -20.08 -0.03 8.15
CA ALA A 381 -19.17 0.27 9.25
C ALA A 381 -19.05 -0.90 10.24
N ALA A 382 -20.16 -1.57 10.56
CA ALA A 382 -20.17 -2.73 11.45
C ALA A 382 -19.40 -3.91 10.85
N MET A 383 -19.54 -4.16 9.54
CA MET A 383 -18.78 -5.24 8.88
C MET A 383 -17.28 -4.96 8.83
N VAL A 384 -16.88 -3.74 8.52
CA VAL A 384 -15.46 -3.32 8.55
C VAL A 384 -14.86 -3.49 9.96
N ALA A 385 -15.67 -3.28 11.01
CA ALA A 385 -15.26 -3.49 12.39
C ALA A 385 -15.20 -4.98 12.77
N LEU A 386 -16.21 -5.76 12.40
CA LEU A 386 -16.39 -7.15 12.84
C LEU A 386 -15.56 -8.17 12.05
N TYR A 387 -15.25 -7.93 10.77
CA TYR A 387 -14.54 -8.86 9.91
C TYR A 387 -13.02 -8.88 10.20
N ARG A 388 -12.69 -9.30 11.43
CA ARG A 388 -11.34 -9.40 11.99
C ARG A 388 -11.27 -10.64 12.88
N PRO A 389 -10.09 -11.28 13.02
CA PRO A 389 -9.94 -12.44 13.91
C PRO A 389 -10.45 -12.12 15.32
N GLY A 390 -11.32 -12.95 15.90
CA GLY A 390 -11.98 -12.71 17.19
C GLY A 390 -13.42 -12.18 17.02
N PRO A 391 -13.64 -10.89 16.70
CA PRO A 391 -14.99 -10.35 16.50
C PRO A 391 -15.79 -11.00 15.37
N MET A 392 -15.12 -11.65 14.40
CA MET A 392 -15.76 -12.33 13.27
C MET A 392 -16.77 -13.40 13.71
N ASP A 393 -16.57 -14.02 14.88
CA ASP A 393 -17.48 -15.02 15.44
C ASP A 393 -18.88 -14.46 15.76
N ASN A 394 -18.99 -13.12 15.93
CA ASN A 394 -20.25 -12.44 16.19
C ASN A 394 -21.05 -12.12 14.91
N ILE A 395 -20.43 -12.18 13.72
CA ILE A 395 -21.10 -11.81 12.46
C ILE A 395 -22.35 -12.65 12.20
N PRO A 396 -22.35 -13.99 12.36
CA PRO A 396 -23.56 -14.78 12.15
C PRO A 396 -24.72 -14.38 13.09
N ALA A 397 -24.42 -14.04 14.35
CA ALA A 397 -25.44 -13.58 15.29
C ALA A 397 -25.95 -12.17 14.90
N TYR A 398 -25.07 -11.28 14.48
CA TYR A 398 -25.43 -9.95 13.98
C TYR A 398 -26.42 -10.05 12.81
N ILE A 399 -26.12 -10.90 11.82
CA ILE A 399 -26.94 -11.12 10.63
C ILE A 399 -28.31 -11.72 10.99
N ARG A 400 -28.34 -12.78 11.82
CA ARG A 400 -29.63 -13.40 12.23
C ARG A 400 -30.52 -12.44 12.99
N ARG A 401 -29.95 -11.61 13.87
CA ARG A 401 -30.71 -10.62 14.63
C ARG A 401 -31.23 -9.49 13.75
N LYS A 402 -30.42 -9.00 12.81
CA LYS A 402 -30.85 -8.03 11.80
C LYS A 402 -32.08 -8.52 11.02
N HIS A 403 -32.05 -9.78 10.58
CA HIS A 403 -33.15 -10.38 9.81
C HIS A 403 -34.32 -10.89 10.67
N GLY A 404 -34.31 -10.64 11.99
CA GLY A 404 -35.36 -11.09 12.90
C GLY A 404 -35.45 -12.61 13.09
N GLN A 405 -34.41 -13.36 12.71
CA GLN A 405 -34.33 -14.82 12.87
C GLN A 405 -33.89 -15.23 14.28
N GLU A 406 -33.27 -14.31 15.01
CA GLU A 406 -32.88 -14.44 16.41
C GLU A 406 -33.37 -13.19 17.17
N PRO A 407 -34.05 -13.32 18.32
CA PRO A 407 -34.50 -12.16 19.08
C PRO A 407 -33.31 -11.35 19.60
N VAL A 408 -33.39 -10.03 19.48
CA VAL A 408 -32.38 -9.13 20.06
C VAL A 408 -32.49 -9.19 21.57
N THR A 409 -31.37 -9.51 22.23
CA THR A 409 -31.27 -9.55 23.69
C THR A 409 -30.18 -8.62 24.16
N TYR A 410 -30.44 -7.95 25.28
CA TYR A 410 -29.51 -7.02 25.91
C TYR A 410 -29.11 -7.56 27.29
N LEU A 411 -27.86 -7.36 27.69
CA LEU A 411 -27.40 -7.73 29.04
C LEU A 411 -28.14 -6.95 30.13
N HIS A 412 -28.64 -5.76 29.80
CA HIS A 412 -29.45 -4.91 30.68
C HIS A 412 -30.32 -3.96 29.84
N PRO A 413 -31.56 -3.62 30.26
CA PRO A 413 -32.43 -2.70 29.52
C PRO A 413 -31.80 -1.33 29.24
N LEU A 414 -30.97 -0.82 30.15
CA LEU A 414 -30.26 0.47 29.98
C LEU A 414 -29.27 0.49 28.79
N LEU A 415 -28.89 -0.67 28.25
CA LEU A 415 -27.99 -0.76 27.09
C LEU A 415 -28.73 -0.67 25.76
N GLU A 416 -30.05 -0.88 25.74
CA GLU A 416 -30.86 -0.90 24.53
C GLU A 416 -30.70 0.37 23.67
N PRO A 417 -30.77 1.60 24.22
CA PRO A 417 -30.64 2.81 23.40
C PRO A 417 -29.30 2.94 22.66
N TYR A 418 -28.24 2.31 23.19
CA TYR A 418 -26.88 2.42 22.65
C TYR A 418 -26.52 1.26 21.71
N LEU A 419 -27.04 0.07 21.98
CA LEU A 419 -26.74 -1.15 21.22
C LEU A 419 -27.86 -1.54 20.24
N ALA A 420 -28.92 -0.74 20.12
CA ALA A 420 -30.01 -1.00 19.17
C ALA A 420 -29.49 -1.12 17.73
N LYS A 421 -28.64 -0.19 17.30
CA LYS A 421 -28.03 -0.18 15.95
C LYS A 421 -27.05 -1.33 15.71
N THR A 422 -26.62 -2.03 16.76
CA THR A 422 -25.74 -3.20 16.68
C THR A 422 -26.44 -4.49 17.13
N TYR A 423 -27.77 -4.48 17.24
CA TYR A 423 -28.59 -5.63 17.60
C TYR A 423 -28.13 -6.30 18.91
N GLY A 424 -27.77 -5.49 19.91
CA GLY A 424 -27.34 -5.93 21.23
C GLY A 424 -25.92 -6.49 21.29
N ILE A 425 -25.14 -6.38 20.21
CA ILE A 425 -23.76 -6.87 20.13
C ILE A 425 -22.79 -5.69 20.35
N PHE A 426 -21.77 -5.88 21.18
CA PHE A 426 -20.67 -4.93 21.30
C PHE A 426 -19.78 -5.06 20.06
N VAL A 427 -19.66 -3.97 19.29
CA VAL A 427 -18.86 -3.91 18.06
C VAL A 427 -17.73 -2.90 18.19
N TYR A 428 -17.99 -1.78 18.84
CA TYR A 428 -17.09 -0.62 18.88
C TYR A 428 -16.53 -0.35 20.28
N GLN A 429 -15.40 0.35 20.32
CA GLN A 429 -14.82 0.89 21.55
C GLN A 429 -15.79 1.86 22.24
N GLU A 430 -16.54 2.63 21.45
CA GLU A 430 -17.55 3.57 21.88
C GLU A 430 -18.77 2.87 22.52
N ASP A 431 -18.99 1.58 22.23
CA ASP A 431 -20.02 0.78 22.91
C ASP A 431 -19.62 0.50 24.37
N ILE A 432 -18.32 0.33 24.64
CA ILE A 432 -17.78 0.23 26.01
C ILE A 432 -18.03 1.53 26.75
N MET A 433 -17.75 2.67 26.10
CA MET A 433 -18.00 3.99 26.69
C MET A 433 -19.49 4.18 26.99
N SER A 434 -20.35 3.81 26.04
CA SER A 434 -21.80 3.89 26.18
C SER A 434 -22.32 3.00 27.32
N ALA A 435 -21.82 1.78 27.45
CA ALA A 435 -22.13 0.90 28.58
C ALA A 435 -21.63 1.46 29.93
N ALA A 436 -20.44 2.07 29.95
CA ALA A 436 -19.90 2.73 31.14
C ALA A 436 -20.81 3.87 31.63
N LYS A 437 -21.30 4.70 30.69
CA LYS A 437 -22.22 5.81 30.97
C LYS A 437 -23.60 5.30 31.41
N ALA A 438 -24.16 4.33 30.68
CA ALA A 438 -25.49 3.80 30.94
C ALA A 438 -25.59 3.08 32.29
N LEU A 439 -24.69 2.13 32.54
CA LEU A 439 -24.74 1.26 33.72
C LEU A 439 -24.04 1.89 34.92
N GLY A 440 -22.85 2.47 34.73
CA GLY A 440 -22.02 3.02 35.79
C GLY A 440 -22.21 4.50 36.04
N GLY A 441 -22.93 5.23 35.17
CA GLY A 441 -23.09 6.67 35.32
C GLY A 441 -21.82 7.48 35.10
N PHE A 442 -20.85 6.91 34.40
CA PHE A 442 -19.60 7.60 34.09
C PHE A 442 -19.89 8.83 33.23
N THR A 443 -19.08 9.87 33.40
CA THR A 443 -18.96 10.98 32.44
C THR A 443 -18.27 10.49 31.16
N GLY A 444 -18.36 11.27 30.06
CA GLY A 444 -17.64 10.96 28.82
C GLY A 444 -16.13 10.72 29.02
N PRO A 445 -15.41 11.61 29.75
CA PRO A 445 -13.99 11.46 30.05
C PRO A 445 -13.64 10.19 30.85
N GLU A 446 -14.45 9.86 31.86
CA GLU A 446 -14.28 8.65 32.67
C GLU A 446 -14.52 7.37 31.84
N ALA A 447 -15.54 7.41 30.97
CA ALA A 447 -15.86 6.31 30.06
C ALA A 447 -14.73 6.03 29.06
N ASP A 448 -14.15 7.07 28.46
CA ASP A 448 -12.96 6.93 27.60
C ASP A 448 -11.74 6.43 28.41
N THR A 449 -11.59 6.83 29.67
CA THR A 449 -10.50 6.34 30.55
C THR A 449 -10.59 4.83 30.77
N LEU A 450 -11.80 4.29 31.00
CA LEU A 450 -12.02 2.84 31.09
C LEU A 450 -11.71 2.15 29.75
N CYS A 451 -12.23 2.66 28.64
CA CYS A 451 -11.97 2.12 27.31
C CYS A 451 -10.47 2.11 26.98
N TYR A 452 -9.76 3.19 27.31
CA TYR A 452 -8.33 3.31 27.14
C TYR A 452 -7.57 2.27 27.97
N ALA A 453 -7.98 2.03 29.23
CA ALA A 453 -7.36 1.06 30.11
C ALA A 453 -7.46 -0.37 29.57
N ILE A 454 -8.61 -0.73 29.01
CA ILE A 454 -8.85 -2.03 28.33
C ILE A 454 -7.96 -2.14 27.09
N ARG A 455 -8.01 -1.15 26.20
CA ARG A 455 -7.25 -1.13 24.94
C ARG A 455 -5.73 -1.24 25.14
N LYS A 456 -5.18 -0.52 26.11
CA LYS A 456 -3.73 -0.49 26.38
C LYS A 456 -3.27 -1.51 27.44
N LYS A 457 -4.17 -2.38 27.92
CA LYS A 457 -3.88 -3.40 28.94
C LYS A 457 -3.21 -2.81 30.19
N LYS A 458 -3.66 -1.63 30.64
CA LYS A 458 -3.11 -0.96 31.83
C LYS A 458 -3.78 -1.53 33.08
N SER A 459 -3.24 -2.63 33.60
CA SER A 459 -3.84 -3.40 34.71
C SER A 459 -4.16 -2.57 35.95
N SER A 460 -3.32 -1.60 36.32
CA SER A 460 -3.55 -0.72 37.48
C SER A 460 -4.76 0.20 37.28
N VAL A 461 -4.86 0.86 36.12
CA VAL A 461 -5.96 1.76 35.78
C VAL A 461 -7.27 0.98 35.60
N LEU A 462 -7.21 -0.18 34.93
CA LEU A 462 -8.37 -1.03 34.71
C LEU A 462 -9.00 -1.49 36.02
N ARG A 463 -8.18 -1.89 37.00
CA ARG A 463 -8.66 -2.29 38.33
C ARG A 463 -9.38 -1.14 39.04
N ALA A 464 -8.78 0.04 39.06
CA ALA A 464 -9.38 1.22 39.70
C ALA A 464 -10.72 1.61 39.04
N GLN A 465 -10.77 1.61 37.70
CA GLN A 465 -12.00 1.92 36.96
C GLN A 465 -13.07 0.84 37.13
N ARG A 466 -12.69 -0.45 37.20
CA ARG A 466 -13.63 -1.55 37.46
C ARG A 466 -14.22 -1.46 38.86
N GLU A 467 -13.42 -1.20 39.89
CA GLU A 467 -13.91 -1.03 41.27
C GLU A 467 -14.91 0.13 41.36
N LYS A 468 -14.62 1.26 40.68
CA LYS A 468 -15.53 2.40 40.59
C LYS A 468 -16.83 2.04 39.84
N PHE A 469 -16.73 1.39 38.68
CA PHE A 469 -17.87 0.99 37.87
C PHE A 469 -18.80 0.04 38.64
N VAL A 470 -18.24 -0.98 39.32
CA VAL A 470 -19.02 -1.94 40.11
C VAL A 470 -19.84 -1.23 41.19
N ARG A 471 -19.23 -0.30 41.93
CA ARG A 471 -19.90 0.46 42.98
C ARG A 471 -21.06 1.29 42.43
N GLN A 472 -20.80 2.08 41.39
CA GLN A 472 -21.82 2.98 40.82
C GLN A 472 -22.92 2.23 40.07
N ALA A 473 -22.59 1.11 39.41
CA ALA A 473 -23.57 0.24 38.76
C ALA A 473 -24.49 -0.44 39.80
N ALA A 474 -23.95 -0.84 40.94
CA ALA A 474 -24.75 -1.39 42.05
C ALA A 474 -25.72 -0.34 42.62
N GLU A 475 -25.28 0.92 42.78
CA GLU A 475 -26.14 2.05 43.19
C GLU A 475 -27.31 2.29 42.21
N ARG A 476 -27.14 1.90 40.95
CA ARG A 476 -28.14 1.99 39.87
C ARG A 476 -28.98 0.72 39.69
N GLY A 477 -28.84 -0.26 40.58
CA GLY A 477 -29.62 -1.50 40.56
C GLY A 477 -29.14 -2.56 39.56
N VAL A 478 -27.92 -2.42 39.01
CA VAL A 478 -27.33 -3.44 38.11
C VAL A 478 -26.78 -4.59 38.95
N THR A 479 -27.17 -5.83 38.60
CA THR A 479 -26.74 -7.01 39.36
C THR A 479 -25.28 -7.36 39.09
N PRO A 480 -24.56 -8.00 40.05
CA PRO A 480 -23.19 -8.46 39.84
C PRO A 480 -23.01 -9.36 38.63
N GLN A 481 -24.00 -10.22 38.34
CA GLN A 481 -23.98 -11.13 37.19
C GLN A 481 -23.97 -10.36 35.86
N VAL A 482 -24.74 -9.27 35.76
CA VAL A 482 -24.75 -8.40 34.58
C VAL A 482 -23.41 -7.68 34.44
N ILE A 483 -22.84 -7.19 35.55
CA ILE A 483 -21.53 -6.53 35.54
C ILE A 483 -20.44 -7.48 35.03
N ASP A 484 -20.39 -8.70 35.55
CA ASP A 484 -19.41 -9.70 35.11
C ASP A 484 -19.60 -10.09 33.64
N ALA A 485 -20.85 -10.23 33.18
CA ALA A 485 -21.15 -10.49 31.77
C ALA A 485 -20.70 -9.34 30.84
N VAL A 486 -20.90 -8.09 31.25
CA VAL A 486 -20.46 -6.90 30.51
C VAL A 486 -18.93 -6.85 30.42
N PHE A 487 -18.21 -7.10 31.51
CA PHE A 487 -16.74 -7.14 31.48
C PHE A 487 -16.20 -8.33 30.68
N ALA A 488 -16.89 -9.46 30.67
CA ALA A 488 -16.56 -10.58 29.79
C ALA A 488 -16.72 -10.18 28.31
N ALA A 489 -17.78 -9.44 27.97
CA ALA A 489 -17.98 -8.90 26.62
C ALA A 489 -16.92 -7.86 26.22
N PHE A 490 -16.27 -7.19 27.17
CA PHE A 490 -15.17 -6.26 26.89
C PHE A 490 -13.82 -6.94 26.61
N GLN A 491 -13.62 -8.18 27.07
CA GLN A 491 -12.33 -8.87 26.97
C GLN A 491 -11.79 -8.98 25.53
N PRO A 492 -12.59 -9.28 24.48
CA PRO A 492 -12.11 -9.31 23.09
C PRO A 492 -11.55 -7.96 22.60
N PHE A 493 -12.01 -6.84 23.16
CA PHE A 493 -11.61 -5.49 22.76
C PHE A 493 -10.16 -5.16 23.13
N GLU A 494 -9.55 -5.91 24.04
CA GLU A 494 -8.12 -5.76 24.38
C GLU A 494 -7.18 -6.02 23.19
N ARG A 495 -7.64 -6.81 22.21
CA ARG A 495 -6.87 -7.15 21.01
C ARG A 495 -7.51 -6.62 19.74
N TYR A 496 -8.84 -6.65 19.67
CA TYR A 496 -9.58 -6.42 18.43
C TYR A 496 -10.61 -5.29 18.52
N GLY A 497 -10.56 -4.47 19.56
CA GLY A 497 -11.50 -3.37 19.70
C GLY A 497 -11.35 -2.34 18.59
N PHE A 498 -12.45 -1.95 17.95
CA PHE A 498 -12.45 -1.05 16.80
C PHE A 498 -13.09 0.31 17.09
N ASN A 499 -12.59 1.39 16.49
CA ASN A 499 -13.10 2.74 16.72
C ASN A 499 -14.26 3.04 15.75
N LYS A 500 -15.42 3.44 16.28
CA LYS A 500 -16.65 3.69 15.53
C LYS A 500 -16.50 4.85 14.54
N ALA A 501 -15.81 5.92 14.92
CA ALA A 501 -15.59 7.08 14.04
C ALA A 501 -14.79 6.67 12.78
N HIS A 502 -13.68 5.97 12.97
CA HIS A 502 -12.89 5.40 11.88
C HIS A 502 -13.68 4.41 11.02
N ALA A 503 -14.46 3.51 11.66
CA ALA A 503 -15.33 2.57 10.96
C ALA A 503 -16.37 3.29 10.08
N THR A 504 -16.90 4.40 10.57
CA THR A 504 -17.92 5.20 9.87
C THR A 504 -17.32 5.88 8.64
N CYS A 505 -16.14 6.50 8.75
CA CYS A 505 -15.44 7.05 7.59
C CYS A 505 -15.22 5.99 6.51
N TYR A 506 -14.72 4.82 6.91
CA TYR A 506 -14.42 3.75 5.96
C TYR A 506 -15.70 3.14 5.37
N GLY A 507 -16.77 3.02 6.17
CA GLY A 507 -18.09 2.63 5.70
C GLY A 507 -18.69 3.62 4.70
N LEU A 508 -18.44 4.92 4.87
CA LEU A 508 -18.87 5.95 3.92
C LEU A 508 -18.12 5.85 2.58
N ILE A 509 -16.81 5.62 2.60
CA ILE A 509 -16.03 5.39 1.37
C ILE A 509 -16.49 4.11 0.67
N ALA A 510 -16.72 3.04 1.43
CA ALA A 510 -17.29 1.81 0.89
C ALA A 510 -18.65 2.06 0.24
N TYR A 511 -19.50 2.89 0.86
CA TYR A 511 -20.76 3.33 0.26
C TYR A 511 -20.57 4.14 -1.02
N GLN A 512 -19.70 5.16 -1.01
CA GLN A 512 -19.40 6.00 -2.19
C GLN A 512 -18.90 5.15 -3.38
N THR A 513 -17.98 4.21 -3.11
CA THR A 513 -17.48 3.28 -4.14
C THR A 513 -18.59 2.39 -4.69
N ALA A 514 -19.45 1.85 -3.82
CA ALA A 514 -20.60 1.05 -4.24
C ALA A 514 -21.63 1.86 -5.03
N TYR A 515 -21.87 3.12 -4.64
CA TYR A 515 -22.80 4.02 -5.30
C TYR A 515 -22.37 4.34 -6.73
N LEU A 516 -21.10 4.71 -6.93
CA LEU A 516 -20.57 4.94 -8.27
C LEU A 516 -20.59 3.65 -9.10
N LYS A 517 -20.24 2.49 -8.53
CA LYS A 517 -20.34 1.21 -9.25
C LYS A 517 -21.76 0.88 -9.67
N ALA A 518 -22.75 1.11 -8.80
CA ALA A 518 -24.15 0.76 -9.05
C ALA A 518 -24.82 1.68 -10.08
N ASN A 519 -24.45 2.96 -10.10
CA ASN A 519 -25.12 3.98 -10.91
C ASN A 519 -24.34 4.40 -12.16
N TYR A 520 -23.01 4.27 -12.15
CA TYR A 520 -22.07 4.67 -13.20
C TYR A 520 -21.00 3.59 -13.42
N THR A 521 -21.46 2.37 -13.73
CA THR A 521 -20.64 1.16 -13.69
C THR A 521 -19.44 1.20 -14.64
N VAL A 522 -19.61 1.69 -15.86
CA VAL A 522 -18.54 1.70 -16.89
C VAL A 522 -17.43 2.68 -16.50
N GLU A 523 -17.80 3.90 -16.13
CA GLU A 523 -16.88 4.95 -15.70
C GLU A 523 -16.15 4.56 -14.41
N TYR A 524 -16.88 3.98 -13.44
CA TYR A 524 -16.28 3.51 -12.20
C TYR A 524 -15.30 2.35 -12.45
N MET A 525 -15.68 1.34 -13.24
CA MET A 525 -14.77 0.23 -13.53
C MET A 525 -13.53 0.65 -14.32
N ALA A 526 -13.63 1.66 -15.20
CA ALA A 526 -12.47 2.25 -15.87
C ALA A 526 -11.49 2.91 -14.88
N SER A 527 -12.00 3.61 -13.86
CA SER A 527 -11.17 4.17 -12.79
C SER A 527 -10.52 3.09 -11.91
N VAL A 528 -11.24 2.00 -11.60
CA VAL A 528 -10.71 0.84 -10.86
C VAL A 528 -9.58 0.18 -11.65
N LEU A 529 -9.76 -0.05 -12.95
CA LEU A 529 -8.72 -0.60 -13.83
C LEU A 529 -7.47 0.29 -13.86
N THR A 530 -7.66 1.61 -13.92
CA THR A 530 -6.57 2.59 -13.89
C THR A 530 -5.77 2.55 -12.58
N ALA A 531 -6.45 2.41 -11.44
CA ALA A 531 -5.79 2.31 -10.14
C ALA A 531 -5.09 0.96 -9.92
N LEU A 532 -5.58 -0.11 -10.56
CA LEU A 532 -5.00 -1.45 -10.46
C LEU A 532 -3.89 -1.73 -11.48
N ARG A 533 -3.61 -0.81 -12.40
CA ARG A 533 -2.72 -0.99 -13.57
C ARG A 533 -1.36 -1.64 -13.27
N ASP A 534 -0.77 -1.35 -12.11
CA ASP A 534 0.56 -1.86 -11.72
C ASP A 534 0.51 -3.31 -11.20
N ASN A 535 -0.69 -3.89 -11.05
CA ASN A 535 -0.93 -5.25 -10.59
C ASN A 535 -1.72 -6.04 -11.65
N THR A 536 -0.99 -6.76 -12.50
CA THR A 536 -1.53 -7.54 -13.62
C THR A 536 -2.63 -8.52 -13.21
N ASP A 537 -2.48 -9.20 -12.07
CA ASP A 537 -3.45 -10.19 -11.59
C ASP A 537 -4.77 -9.53 -11.21
N ARG A 538 -4.70 -8.35 -10.57
CA ARG A 538 -5.89 -7.57 -10.20
C ARG A 538 -6.55 -6.92 -11.42
N VAL A 539 -5.78 -6.46 -12.41
CA VAL A 539 -6.32 -5.97 -13.69
C VAL A 539 -7.07 -7.10 -14.39
N ALA A 540 -6.49 -8.30 -14.47
CA ALA A 540 -7.15 -9.46 -15.07
C ALA A 540 -8.49 -9.79 -14.37
N ALA A 541 -8.51 -9.80 -13.04
CA ALA A 541 -9.73 -10.03 -12.26
C ALA A 541 -10.79 -8.94 -12.47
N ALA A 542 -10.38 -7.67 -12.54
CA ALA A 542 -11.28 -6.55 -12.81
C ALA A 542 -11.84 -6.58 -14.25
N ILE A 543 -11.05 -7.01 -15.24
CA ILE A 543 -11.52 -7.22 -16.62
C ILE A 543 -12.50 -8.39 -16.71
N ALA A 544 -12.25 -9.49 -15.99
CA ALA A 544 -13.19 -10.59 -15.91
C ALA A 544 -14.54 -10.14 -15.31
N GLU A 545 -14.51 -9.28 -14.30
CA GLU A 545 -15.72 -8.65 -13.75
C GLU A 545 -16.42 -7.75 -14.79
N CYS A 546 -15.67 -6.94 -15.56
CA CYS A 546 -16.24 -6.13 -16.65
C CYS A 546 -16.98 -7.03 -17.66
N ARG A 547 -16.34 -8.13 -18.11
CA ARG A 547 -16.94 -9.11 -19.02
C ARG A 547 -18.21 -9.73 -18.43
N ARG A 548 -18.21 -10.10 -17.14
CA ARG A 548 -19.39 -10.62 -16.42
C ARG A 548 -20.53 -9.62 -16.37
N LEU A 549 -20.21 -8.33 -16.21
CA LEU A 549 -21.18 -7.22 -16.20
C LEU A 549 -21.64 -6.83 -17.61
N GLY A 550 -21.13 -7.48 -18.67
CA GLY A 550 -21.46 -7.14 -20.06
C GLY A 550 -20.73 -5.91 -20.61
N ILE A 551 -19.69 -5.44 -19.91
CA ILE A 551 -18.87 -4.29 -20.32
C ILE A 551 -17.73 -4.80 -21.21
N GLU A 552 -17.71 -4.35 -22.46
CA GLU A 552 -16.64 -4.65 -23.40
C GLU A 552 -15.35 -3.90 -22.99
N VAL A 553 -14.23 -4.62 -22.92
CA VAL A 553 -12.90 -4.03 -22.73
C VAL A 553 -12.13 -4.13 -24.05
N ARG A 554 -12.06 -3.02 -24.78
CA ARG A 554 -11.42 -2.94 -26.11
C ARG A 554 -9.90 -2.95 -25.97
N THR A 555 -9.22 -3.55 -26.95
CA THR A 555 -7.74 -3.60 -27.02
C THR A 555 -7.11 -2.21 -27.07
N PRO A 556 -5.84 -2.06 -26.63
CA PRO A 556 -5.15 -0.79 -26.76
C PRO A 556 -5.04 -0.36 -28.23
N SER A 557 -5.06 0.94 -28.50
CA SER A 557 -4.80 1.53 -29.83
C SER A 557 -4.12 2.89 -29.69
N VAL A 558 -3.10 3.17 -30.49
CA VAL A 558 -2.45 4.49 -30.50
C VAL A 558 -3.39 5.62 -30.98
N HIS A 559 -4.47 5.27 -31.69
CA HIS A 559 -5.47 6.22 -32.17
C HIS A 559 -6.53 6.54 -31.11
N GLY A 560 -6.95 5.54 -30.32
CA GLY A 560 -8.05 5.69 -29.36
C GLY A 560 -7.63 5.75 -27.88
N SER A 561 -6.56 5.06 -27.48
CA SER A 561 -6.17 4.96 -26.08
C SER A 561 -5.52 6.24 -25.56
N GLY A 562 -5.82 6.57 -24.30
CA GLY A 562 -5.10 7.57 -23.52
C GLY A 562 -4.00 6.98 -22.64
N LEU A 563 -3.52 7.78 -21.70
CA LEU A 563 -2.59 7.34 -20.67
C LEU A 563 -3.22 6.26 -19.76
N HIS A 564 -4.44 6.53 -19.31
CA HIS A 564 -5.23 5.66 -18.43
C HIS A 564 -6.34 4.94 -19.21
N PHE A 565 -7.07 4.05 -18.54
CA PHE A 565 -8.26 3.45 -19.14
C PHE A 565 -9.31 4.55 -19.33
N THR A 566 -9.92 4.59 -20.51
CA THR A 566 -10.92 5.59 -20.89
C THR A 566 -12.23 4.93 -21.26
N VAL A 567 -13.32 5.67 -21.15
CA VAL A 567 -14.64 5.22 -21.61
C VAL A 567 -14.82 5.66 -23.06
N GLU A 568 -15.23 4.73 -23.91
CA GLU A 568 -15.50 4.93 -25.32
C GLU A 568 -16.85 4.29 -25.63
N ASP A 569 -17.87 5.11 -25.87
CA ASP A 569 -19.27 4.70 -25.91
C ASP A 569 -19.69 4.04 -24.58
N ASP A 570 -20.15 2.79 -24.61
CA ASP A 570 -20.47 1.94 -23.45
C ASP A 570 -19.36 0.92 -23.14
N ALA A 571 -18.16 1.11 -23.70
CA ALA A 571 -17.02 0.21 -23.55
C ALA A 571 -15.83 0.89 -22.86
N ILE A 572 -14.91 0.08 -22.35
CA ILE A 572 -13.66 0.56 -21.76
C ILE A 572 -12.52 0.33 -22.74
N ARG A 573 -11.79 1.38 -23.09
CA ARG A 573 -10.57 1.30 -23.89
C ARG A 573 -9.36 1.08 -22.98
N PHE A 574 -8.52 0.11 -23.32
CA PHE A 574 -7.31 -0.19 -22.56
C PHE A 574 -6.33 1.00 -22.54
N GLY A 575 -5.86 1.38 -21.35
CA GLY A 575 -4.89 2.47 -21.17
C GLY A 575 -3.47 2.06 -21.55
N LEU A 576 -2.72 2.94 -22.21
CA LEU A 576 -1.37 2.60 -22.70
C LEU A 576 -0.36 2.42 -21.56
N LEU A 577 -0.58 3.04 -20.39
CA LEU A 577 0.32 2.95 -19.24
C LEU A 577 0.28 1.57 -18.56
N ALA A 578 -0.78 0.79 -18.78
CA ALA A 578 -0.88 -0.58 -18.26
C ALA A 578 -0.05 -1.59 -19.08
N ILE A 579 0.58 -1.16 -20.18
CA ILE A 579 1.43 -2.02 -21.03
C ILE A 579 2.85 -2.05 -20.46
N LYS A 580 3.35 -3.25 -20.17
CA LYS A 580 4.71 -3.44 -19.66
C LYS A 580 5.75 -2.84 -20.62
N ASN A 581 6.76 -2.19 -20.05
CA ASN A 581 7.84 -1.46 -20.73
C ASN A 581 7.46 -0.10 -21.35
N VAL A 582 6.18 0.31 -21.31
CA VAL A 582 5.76 1.62 -21.84
C VAL A 582 5.73 2.63 -20.70
N GLY A 583 6.52 3.70 -20.81
CA GLY A 583 6.57 4.77 -19.81
C GLY A 583 5.60 5.91 -20.10
N GLU A 584 5.20 6.64 -19.07
CA GLU A 584 4.28 7.80 -19.15
C GLU A 584 4.71 8.84 -20.18
N GLY A 585 5.97 9.29 -20.15
CA GLY A 585 6.46 10.29 -21.11
C GLY A 585 6.44 9.83 -22.57
N ALA A 586 6.58 8.52 -22.83
CA ALA A 586 6.45 7.99 -24.19
C ALA A 586 4.99 8.09 -24.67
N ILE A 587 4.03 7.80 -23.78
CA ILE A 587 2.59 7.88 -24.08
C ILE A 587 2.15 9.32 -24.28
N GLU A 588 2.58 10.24 -23.41
CA GLU A 588 2.31 11.67 -23.58
C GLU A 588 2.83 12.18 -24.92
N SER A 589 4.02 11.74 -25.35
CA SER A 589 4.53 12.06 -26.68
C SER A 589 3.64 11.55 -27.80
N VAL A 590 3.09 10.34 -27.68
CA VAL A 590 2.17 9.76 -28.67
C VAL A 590 0.86 10.53 -28.73
N VAL A 591 0.24 10.79 -27.57
CA VAL A 591 -1.02 11.52 -27.44
C VAL A 591 -0.87 12.94 -27.98
N ARG A 592 0.19 13.65 -27.60
CA ARG A 592 0.49 15.01 -28.08
C ARG A 592 0.69 15.05 -29.60
N ALA A 593 1.43 14.10 -30.16
CA ALA A 593 1.64 14.01 -31.60
C ALA A 593 0.32 13.76 -32.35
N ARG A 594 -0.55 12.89 -31.81
CA ARG A 594 -1.88 12.60 -32.34
C ARG A 594 -2.80 13.82 -32.31
N GLU A 595 -2.82 14.56 -31.20
CA GLU A 595 -3.66 15.75 -31.04
C GLU A 595 -3.19 16.92 -31.92
N ALA A 596 -1.88 17.07 -32.13
CA ALA A 596 -1.33 18.14 -32.96
C ALA A 596 -1.56 17.91 -34.46
N ASP A 597 -1.27 16.70 -34.97
CA ASP A 597 -1.23 16.44 -36.42
C ASP A 597 -2.27 15.40 -36.91
N GLY A 598 -3.18 14.94 -36.04
CA GLY A 598 -4.25 13.98 -36.36
C GLY A 598 -3.84 12.49 -36.26
N PRO A 599 -4.62 11.55 -36.82
CA PRO A 599 -4.30 10.11 -36.76
C PRO A 599 -2.99 9.77 -37.49
N PHE A 600 -2.28 8.73 -37.03
CA PHE A 600 -1.07 8.23 -37.69
C PHE A 600 -1.41 7.48 -38.98
N ARG A 601 -0.61 7.68 -40.04
CA ARG A 601 -0.88 7.06 -41.35
C ARG A 601 -0.12 5.77 -41.58
N SER A 602 1.09 5.67 -41.02
CA SER A 602 1.98 4.52 -41.17
C SER A 602 2.93 4.42 -39.98
N LEU A 603 3.63 3.30 -39.85
CA LEU A 603 4.68 3.13 -38.83
C LEU A 603 5.80 4.17 -38.99
N THR A 604 6.14 4.56 -40.22
CA THR A 604 7.15 5.59 -40.49
C THR A 604 6.65 6.96 -40.06
N ASP A 605 5.39 7.31 -40.38
CA ASP A 605 4.75 8.55 -39.91
C ASP A 605 4.74 8.62 -38.37
N PHE A 606 4.40 7.51 -37.71
CA PHE A 606 4.47 7.40 -36.26
C PHE A 606 5.88 7.70 -35.72
N CYS A 607 6.91 7.02 -36.24
CA CYS A 607 8.30 7.23 -35.82
C CYS A 607 8.82 8.65 -36.12
N CYS A 608 8.33 9.32 -37.16
CA CYS A 608 8.71 10.70 -37.48
C CYS A 608 8.13 11.72 -36.50
N ARG A 609 6.95 11.45 -35.92
CA ARG A 609 6.19 12.42 -35.12
C ARG A 609 6.41 12.30 -33.61
N VAL A 610 6.72 11.11 -33.10
CA VAL A 610 6.92 10.86 -31.65
C VAL A 610 8.37 11.08 -31.21
N ASP A 611 8.61 11.39 -29.94
CA ASP A 611 9.96 11.51 -29.39
C ASP A 611 10.61 10.13 -29.23
N LEU A 612 11.53 9.79 -30.14
CA LEU A 612 12.21 8.49 -30.15
C LEU A 612 13.20 8.27 -28.99
N ARG A 613 13.51 9.32 -28.21
CA ARG A 613 14.29 9.19 -26.97
C ARG A 613 13.45 8.54 -25.86
N LEU A 614 12.15 8.83 -25.85
CA LEU A 614 11.18 8.29 -24.91
C LEU A 614 10.57 6.99 -25.45
N THR A 615 10.22 6.98 -26.74
CA THR A 615 9.60 5.85 -27.45
C THR A 615 10.68 5.01 -28.14
N ASN A 616 11.53 4.36 -27.34
CA ASN A 616 12.62 3.53 -27.85
C ASN A 616 12.12 2.21 -28.49
N LYS A 617 13.03 1.44 -29.11
CA LYS A 617 12.70 0.16 -29.78
C LYS A 617 11.90 -0.80 -28.90
N ARG A 618 12.24 -0.93 -27.61
CA ARG A 618 11.53 -1.81 -26.68
C ARG A 618 10.09 -1.36 -26.45
N VAL A 619 9.84 -0.05 -26.36
CA VAL A 619 8.49 0.51 -26.25
C VAL A 619 7.67 0.18 -27.49
N LEU A 620 8.23 0.40 -28.69
CA LEU A 620 7.56 0.11 -29.96
C LEU A 620 7.27 -1.38 -30.14
N GLU A 621 8.23 -2.26 -29.84
CA GLU A 621 8.01 -3.71 -29.85
C GLU A 621 6.87 -4.11 -28.93
N SER A 622 6.80 -3.53 -27.72
CA SER A 622 5.70 -3.79 -26.79
C SER A 622 4.36 -3.31 -27.34
N LEU A 623 4.28 -2.08 -27.87
CA LEU A 623 3.05 -1.54 -28.46
C LEU A 623 2.57 -2.34 -29.68
N ILE A 624 3.49 -2.78 -30.54
CA ILE A 624 3.15 -3.61 -31.71
C ILE A 624 2.64 -4.99 -31.28
N ARG A 625 3.32 -5.65 -30.34
CA ARG A 625 2.98 -7.01 -29.90
C ARG A 625 1.62 -7.10 -29.21
N VAL A 626 1.21 -6.06 -28.49
CA VAL A 626 -0.12 -5.99 -27.85
C VAL A 626 -1.22 -5.46 -28.77
N GLY A 627 -0.89 -5.21 -30.04
CA GLY A 627 -1.83 -4.78 -31.06
C GLY A 627 -2.21 -3.31 -31.04
N ALA A 628 -1.49 -2.46 -30.29
CA ALA A 628 -1.79 -1.03 -30.21
C ALA A 628 -1.58 -0.28 -31.55
N LEU A 629 -0.80 -0.86 -32.47
CA LEU A 629 -0.56 -0.31 -33.82
C LEU A 629 -1.26 -1.12 -34.93
N ASN A 630 -2.23 -1.98 -34.60
CA ASN A 630 -2.89 -2.84 -35.60
C ASN A 630 -3.56 -2.07 -36.74
N ASP A 631 -3.96 -0.81 -36.50
CA ASP A 631 -4.50 0.10 -37.52
C ASP A 631 -3.49 0.43 -38.63
N LEU A 632 -2.19 0.25 -38.36
CA LEU A 632 -1.08 0.55 -39.29
C LEU A 632 -0.55 -0.70 -40.02
N GLY A 633 -0.95 -1.91 -39.61
CA GLY A 633 -0.47 -3.19 -40.13
C GLY A 633 -0.48 -4.29 -39.06
N HIS A 634 -0.39 -5.56 -39.46
CA HIS A 634 -0.39 -6.65 -38.47
C HIS A 634 0.97 -6.75 -37.73
N PRO A 635 1.03 -7.33 -36.52
CA PRO A 635 2.23 -7.29 -35.69
C PRO A 635 3.51 -7.81 -36.35
N ALA A 636 3.44 -8.92 -37.10
CA ALA A 636 4.60 -9.48 -37.80
C ALA A 636 5.17 -8.53 -38.86
N GLN A 637 4.30 -7.84 -39.61
CA GLN A 637 4.69 -6.81 -40.59
C GLN A 637 5.41 -5.65 -39.94
N LEU A 638 4.81 -5.12 -38.86
CA LEU A 638 5.32 -3.97 -38.15
C LEU A 638 6.66 -4.28 -37.45
N LEU A 639 6.81 -5.46 -36.85
CA LEU A 639 8.07 -5.88 -36.23
C LEU A 639 9.21 -6.03 -37.26
N MET A 640 8.90 -6.53 -38.46
CA MET A 640 9.90 -6.61 -39.54
C MET A 640 10.29 -5.23 -40.09
N ALA A 641 9.34 -4.29 -40.17
CA ALA A 641 9.57 -2.93 -40.66
C ALA A 641 10.15 -1.97 -39.60
N LEU A 642 10.23 -2.38 -38.34
CA LEU A 642 10.50 -1.50 -37.20
C LEU A 642 11.86 -0.82 -37.27
N ASP A 643 12.93 -1.57 -37.59
CA ASP A 643 14.29 -1.02 -37.63
C ASP A 643 14.45 0.03 -38.74
N ASP A 644 13.84 -0.20 -39.90
CA ASP A 644 13.83 0.74 -41.02
C ASP A 644 13.00 2.00 -40.70
N ALA A 645 11.82 1.84 -40.10
CA ALA A 645 10.96 2.95 -39.70
C ALA A 645 11.63 3.83 -38.63
N LEU A 646 12.31 3.22 -37.66
CA LEU A 646 13.10 3.92 -36.65
C LEU A 646 14.24 4.72 -37.28
N ALA A 647 15.01 4.11 -38.19
CA ALA A 647 16.10 4.79 -38.87
C ALA A 647 15.61 5.99 -39.69
N SER A 648 14.49 5.85 -40.40
CA SER A 648 13.84 6.92 -41.16
C SER A 648 13.34 8.05 -40.26
N GLY A 649 12.69 7.72 -39.14
CA GLY A 649 12.23 8.68 -38.14
C GLY A 649 13.37 9.47 -37.51
N GLN A 650 14.46 8.79 -37.12
CA GLN A 650 15.66 9.44 -36.57
C GLN A 650 16.32 10.39 -37.58
N ALA A 651 16.42 9.99 -38.84
CA ALA A 651 16.96 10.86 -39.90
C ALA A 651 16.10 12.12 -40.06
N THR A 652 14.78 11.96 -40.16
CA THR A 652 13.82 13.07 -40.31
C THR A 652 13.88 14.05 -39.11
N GLN A 653 13.96 13.53 -37.89
CA GLN A 653 14.07 14.36 -36.68
C GLN A 653 15.41 15.11 -36.62
N ARG A 654 16.51 14.47 -37.02
CA ARG A 654 17.83 15.11 -37.11
C ARG A 654 17.85 16.23 -38.14
N ASP A 655 17.25 16.00 -39.31
CA ASP A 655 17.20 16.99 -40.39
C ASP A 655 16.38 18.22 -39.94
N ARG A 656 15.25 18.00 -39.26
CA ARG A 656 14.42 19.07 -38.65
C ARG A 656 15.19 19.88 -37.59
N ILE A 657 16.00 19.24 -36.74
CA ILE A 657 16.82 19.92 -35.72
C ILE A 657 17.96 20.72 -36.37
N SER A 658 18.57 20.19 -37.42
CA SER A 658 19.69 20.82 -38.12
C SER A 658 19.31 22.04 -38.97
N GLY A 659 18.02 22.34 -39.11
CA GLY A 659 17.50 23.43 -39.94
C GLY A 659 17.70 23.21 -41.45
N GLN A 660 18.15 22.02 -41.85
CA GLN A 660 18.24 21.64 -43.26
C GLN A 660 16.87 21.14 -43.72
N SER A 661 16.07 22.06 -44.29
CA SER A 661 15.02 21.65 -45.21
C SER A 661 15.70 21.00 -46.42
N SER A 662 15.42 19.73 -46.68
CA SER A 662 16.00 19.03 -47.83
C SER A 662 15.63 19.77 -49.11
N LEU A 663 16.60 19.98 -50.01
CA LEU A 663 16.33 20.60 -51.33
C LEU A 663 15.30 19.79 -52.14
N PHE A 664 15.02 18.55 -51.74
CA PHE A 664 13.99 17.67 -52.29
C PHE A 664 12.58 17.89 -51.71
N ASP A 665 12.43 18.51 -50.52
CA ASP A 665 11.11 18.85 -49.96
C ASP A 665 10.38 19.93 -50.78
N LEU A 666 11.12 20.68 -51.61
CA LEU A 666 10.58 21.68 -52.54
C LEU A 666 10.08 21.08 -53.87
N VAL A 667 10.37 19.81 -54.15
CA VAL A 667 10.11 19.17 -55.46
C VAL A 667 9.03 18.09 -55.38
N THR A 668 8.64 17.66 -54.17
CA THR A 668 7.55 16.70 -53.97
C THR A 668 6.60 17.18 -52.88
N ASP A 669 5.36 17.47 -53.27
CA ASP A 669 4.19 17.64 -52.37
C ASP A 669 3.77 16.28 -51.73
N ALA A 670 4.71 15.35 -51.62
CA ALA A 670 4.52 14.02 -51.05
C ALA A 670 5.21 14.02 -49.69
N GLY A 671 4.43 13.75 -48.64
CA GLY A 671 4.94 13.57 -47.28
C GLY A 671 6.00 12.46 -47.18
N PRO A 672 6.48 12.13 -45.97
CA PRO A 672 7.54 11.16 -45.75
C PRO A 672 7.31 9.89 -46.58
N LEU A 673 8.31 9.50 -47.39
CA LEU A 673 8.30 8.34 -48.28
C LEU A 673 7.68 7.12 -47.59
N GLU A 674 6.41 6.86 -47.83
CA GLU A 674 5.70 5.68 -47.32
C GLU A 674 6.28 4.44 -47.99
N ARG A 675 7.13 3.72 -47.25
CA ARG A 675 7.56 2.39 -47.67
C ARG A 675 6.41 1.41 -47.43
N PRO A 676 6.04 0.58 -48.43
CA PRO A 676 5.06 -0.47 -48.20
C PRO A 676 5.58 -1.44 -47.14
N LEU A 677 4.69 -1.91 -46.28
CA LEU A 677 5.03 -2.94 -45.29
C LEU A 677 5.49 -4.22 -46.00
N PRO A 678 6.43 -4.97 -45.41
CA PRO A 678 6.89 -6.24 -45.99
C PRO A 678 5.74 -7.24 -46.08
N GLU A 679 5.76 -8.13 -47.08
CA GLU A 679 4.85 -9.28 -47.06
C GLU A 679 5.32 -10.26 -45.98
N ALA A 680 4.48 -10.49 -44.96
CA ALA A 680 4.76 -11.42 -43.87
C ALA A 680 3.47 -12.17 -43.51
N THR A 681 3.60 -13.44 -43.12
CA THR A 681 2.47 -14.18 -42.56
C THR A 681 2.16 -13.65 -41.17
N GLU A 682 0.88 -13.46 -40.86
CA GLU A 682 0.45 -13.04 -39.52
C GLU A 682 0.86 -14.07 -38.46
N ALA A 683 1.21 -13.58 -37.27
CA ALA A 683 1.58 -14.44 -36.15
C ALA A 683 0.38 -15.32 -35.76
N PRO A 684 0.59 -16.63 -35.49
CA PRO A 684 -0.48 -17.52 -35.07
C PRO A 684 -1.20 -16.98 -33.81
N PRO A 685 -2.52 -17.21 -33.65
CA PRO A 685 -3.28 -16.71 -32.50
C PRO A 685 -2.65 -17.04 -31.13
N ARG A 686 -2.14 -18.26 -30.96
CA ARG A 686 -1.43 -18.69 -29.75
C ARG A 686 -0.19 -17.84 -29.43
N GLU A 687 0.54 -17.40 -30.45
CA GLU A 687 1.71 -16.54 -30.26
C GLU A 687 1.31 -15.11 -29.89
N ARG A 688 0.25 -14.57 -30.51
CA ARG A 688 -0.32 -13.27 -30.16
C ARG A 688 -0.82 -13.25 -28.72
N LEU A 689 -1.58 -14.27 -28.31
CA LEU A 689 -2.06 -14.43 -26.93
C LEU A 689 -0.92 -14.53 -25.92
N ARG A 690 0.17 -15.23 -26.27
CA ARG A 690 1.38 -15.28 -25.42
C ARG A 690 1.98 -13.89 -25.21
N TRP A 691 2.06 -13.06 -26.25
CA TRP A 691 2.55 -11.69 -26.12
C TRP A 691 1.64 -10.82 -25.26
N GLU A 692 0.33 -10.95 -25.40
CA GLU A 692 -0.64 -10.26 -24.54
C GLU A 692 -0.46 -10.68 -23.08
N LYS A 693 -0.32 -11.98 -22.80
CA LYS A 693 -0.06 -12.46 -21.44
C LYS A 693 1.27 -11.94 -20.89
N GLU A 694 2.32 -11.88 -21.70
CA GLU A 694 3.63 -11.39 -21.29
C GLU A 694 3.66 -9.88 -20.98
N LEU A 695 2.95 -9.08 -21.79
CA LEU A 695 3.05 -7.62 -21.79
C LEU A 695 1.87 -6.91 -21.11
N LEU A 696 0.68 -7.50 -21.13
CA LEU A 696 -0.53 -7.01 -20.46
C LEU A 696 -0.83 -7.81 -19.18
N GLY A 697 -0.31 -9.04 -19.06
CA GLY A 697 -0.60 -9.93 -17.92
C GLY A 697 -1.86 -10.78 -18.09
N LEU A 698 -2.62 -10.59 -19.17
CA LEU A 698 -3.88 -11.31 -19.44
C LEU A 698 -4.11 -11.51 -20.95
N TYR A 699 -5.08 -12.37 -21.26
CA TYR A 699 -5.57 -12.59 -22.62
C TYR A 699 -6.73 -11.63 -22.92
N LEU A 700 -6.48 -10.62 -23.75
CA LEU A 700 -7.42 -9.53 -24.00
C LEU A 700 -8.21 -9.76 -25.29
N SER A 701 -7.54 -10.12 -26.40
CA SER A 701 -8.19 -10.23 -27.72
C SER A 701 -9.05 -11.49 -27.89
N ASP A 702 -8.64 -12.60 -27.28
CA ASP A 702 -9.34 -13.89 -27.33
C ASP A 702 -8.92 -14.74 -26.11
N HIS A 703 -9.61 -15.84 -25.83
CA HIS A 703 -9.20 -16.80 -24.80
C HIS A 703 -8.40 -17.94 -25.44
N PRO A 704 -7.37 -18.52 -24.80
CA PRO A 704 -6.64 -19.68 -25.35
C PRO A 704 -7.53 -20.91 -25.64
N LEU A 705 -8.70 -20.98 -24.99
CA LEU A 705 -9.72 -22.00 -25.24
C LEU A 705 -10.77 -21.58 -26.29
N GLY A 706 -10.73 -20.35 -26.81
CA GLY A 706 -11.71 -19.83 -27.77
C GLY A 706 -11.75 -20.68 -29.05
N GLU A 707 -10.60 -20.95 -29.66
CA GLU A 707 -10.47 -21.85 -30.81
C GLU A 707 -10.92 -23.30 -30.49
N LEU A 708 -10.79 -23.69 -29.22
CA LEU A 708 -11.11 -25.04 -28.75
C LEU A 708 -12.55 -25.16 -28.24
N ALA A 709 -13.30 -24.06 -28.11
CA ALA A 709 -14.62 -24.02 -27.47
C ALA A 709 -15.62 -24.99 -28.11
N GLY A 710 -15.62 -25.07 -29.44
CA GLY A 710 -16.50 -25.97 -30.20
C GLY A 710 -16.16 -27.47 -30.06
N VAL A 711 -14.93 -27.80 -29.66
CA VAL A 711 -14.47 -29.20 -29.52
C VAL A 711 -14.44 -29.63 -28.06
N ILE A 712 -13.96 -28.75 -27.16
CA ILE A 712 -13.79 -28.99 -25.73
C ILE A 712 -15.12 -29.28 -25.03
N GLY A 713 -16.21 -28.65 -25.48
CA GLY A 713 -17.58 -28.92 -25.01
C GLY A 713 -18.01 -30.39 -25.15
N GLY A 714 -17.37 -31.15 -26.06
CA GLY A 714 -17.61 -32.59 -26.20
C GLY A 714 -16.78 -33.49 -25.28
N PHE A 715 -15.88 -32.91 -24.48
CA PHE A 715 -15.01 -33.62 -23.53
C PHE A 715 -15.28 -33.20 -22.07
N VAL A 716 -15.81 -31.99 -21.84
CA VAL A 716 -16.19 -31.48 -20.52
C VAL A 716 -17.65 -31.80 -20.20
N THR A 717 -17.97 -31.88 -18.91
CA THR A 717 -19.36 -32.11 -18.45
C THR A 717 -19.99 -30.87 -17.83
N ALA A 718 -19.16 -29.90 -17.41
CA ALA A 718 -19.58 -28.63 -16.83
C ALA A 718 -18.45 -27.61 -17.00
N TYR A 719 -18.81 -26.34 -17.09
CA TYR A 719 -17.89 -25.21 -16.96
C TYR A 719 -17.93 -24.63 -15.55
N SER A 720 -16.98 -23.77 -15.21
CA SER A 720 -16.80 -23.15 -13.91
C SER A 720 -18.03 -22.33 -13.49
N GLY A 721 -18.71 -21.69 -14.44
CA GLY A 721 -19.94 -20.94 -14.20
C GLY A 721 -21.17 -21.80 -13.95
N ASP A 722 -21.14 -23.09 -14.31
CA ASP A 722 -22.25 -24.03 -14.10
C ASP A 722 -22.26 -24.63 -12.68
N LEU A 723 -21.21 -24.40 -11.87
CA LEU A 723 -20.98 -25.08 -10.58
C LEU A 723 -21.75 -24.46 -9.41
N GLY A 724 -23.07 -24.57 -9.44
CA GLY A 724 -23.98 -24.21 -8.34
C GLY A 724 -23.96 -25.20 -7.16
N GLU A 725 -24.58 -24.81 -6.04
CA GLU A 725 -24.63 -25.63 -4.81
C GLU A 725 -25.28 -27.02 -5.02
N GLU A 726 -26.18 -27.14 -5.99
CA GLU A 726 -26.82 -28.39 -6.42
C GLU A 726 -25.84 -29.43 -7.00
N MET A 727 -24.65 -28.99 -7.39
CA MET A 727 -23.58 -29.83 -7.93
C MET A 727 -22.60 -30.32 -6.85
N ASP A 728 -22.82 -30.02 -5.57
CA ASP A 728 -21.96 -30.50 -4.49
C ASP A 728 -21.82 -32.03 -4.48
N GLN A 729 -20.57 -32.49 -4.28
CA GLN A 729 -20.15 -33.89 -4.35
C GLN A 729 -20.33 -34.58 -5.70
N GLN A 730 -20.85 -33.90 -6.73
CA GLN A 730 -20.94 -34.46 -8.07
C GLN A 730 -19.56 -34.55 -8.70
N ARG A 731 -19.34 -35.62 -9.48
CA ARG A 731 -18.09 -35.81 -10.22
C ARG A 731 -18.26 -35.25 -11.62
N ILE A 732 -17.39 -34.31 -11.98
CA ILE A 732 -17.42 -33.59 -13.25
C ILE A 732 -16.06 -33.65 -13.94
N VAL A 733 -16.04 -33.32 -15.22
CA VAL A 733 -14.85 -33.04 -16.02
C VAL A 733 -14.89 -31.57 -16.43
N VAL A 734 -13.89 -30.81 -16.00
CA VAL A 734 -13.70 -29.40 -16.38
C VAL A 734 -12.45 -29.30 -17.24
N GLY A 735 -12.50 -28.47 -18.28
CA GLY A 735 -11.39 -28.24 -19.20
C GLY A 735 -11.00 -26.79 -19.16
N GLY A 736 -9.72 -26.52 -18.89
CA GLY A 736 -9.23 -25.15 -18.79
C GLY A 736 -7.72 -25.02 -18.95
N VAL A 737 -7.25 -23.79 -18.95
CA VAL A 737 -5.83 -23.42 -18.94
C VAL A 737 -5.39 -23.24 -17.50
N VAL A 738 -4.26 -23.83 -17.12
CA VAL A 738 -3.70 -23.61 -15.79
C VAL A 738 -3.06 -22.23 -15.72
N THR A 739 -3.58 -21.35 -14.85
CA THR A 739 -3.09 -19.98 -14.68
C THR A 739 -2.13 -19.81 -13.51
N GLY A 740 -2.12 -20.75 -12.57
CA GLY A 740 -1.21 -20.74 -11.45
C GLY A 740 -1.21 -22.06 -10.67
N VAL A 741 -0.09 -22.41 -10.04
CA VAL A 741 0.03 -23.62 -9.22
C VAL A 741 0.76 -23.32 -7.91
N ARG A 742 0.05 -23.42 -6.78
CA ARG A 742 0.65 -23.32 -5.44
C ARG A 742 0.81 -24.69 -4.80
N ARG A 743 2.01 -25.00 -4.32
CA ARG A 743 2.28 -26.23 -3.54
C ARG A 743 2.10 -25.94 -2.05
N VAL A 744 1.29 -26.73 -1.38
CA VAL A 744 0.97 -26.60 0.05
C VAL A 744 1.40 -27.85 0.79
N ILE A 745 2.09 -27.69 1.92
CA ILE A 745 2.45 -28.81 2.79
C ILE A 745 1.31 -29.02 3.79
N THR A 746 0.73 -30.22 3.78
CA THR A 746 -0.37 -30.57 4.69
C THR A 746 0.11 -30.78 6.13
N LYS A 747 -0.83 -30.79 7.10
CA LYS A 747 -0.56 -31.13 8.51
C LYS A 747 0.11 -32.50 8.71
N THR A 748 -0.02 -33.41 7.74
CA THR A 748 0.61 -34.74 7.73
C THR A 748 1.97 -34.78 7.00
N LYS A 749 2.57 -33.62 6.69
CA LYS A 749 3.85 -33.47 5.97
C LYS A 749 3.87 -33.98 4.53
N SER A 750 2.71 -34.18 3.90
CA SER A 750 2.61 -34.56 2.48
C SER A 750 2.32 -33.34 1.60
N THR A 751 2.92 -33.28 0.41
CA THR A 751 2.79 -32.14 -0.51
C THR A 751 1.51 -32.29 -1.33
N MET A 752 0.62 -31.30 -1.24
CA MET A 752 -0.53 -31.14 -2.13
C MET A 752 -0.31 -29.93 -3.04
N ALA A 753 -1.05 -29.83 -4.13
CA ALA A 753 -1.07 -28.63 -4.97
C ALA A 753 -2.49 -28.07 -5.04
N VAL A 754 -2.60 -26.76 -5.16
CA VAL A 754 -3.83 -26.09 -5.58
C VAL A 754 -3.48 -25.36 -6.87
N ALA A 755 -4.12 -25.77 -7.96
CA ALA A 755 -3.94 -25.19 -9.27
C ALA A 755 -5.17 -24.36 -9.62
N THR A 756 -5.00 -23.15 -10.14
CA THR A 756 -6.09 -22.34 -10.64
C THR A 756 -6.28 -22.65 -12.13
N LEU A 757 -7.48 -23.11 -12.49
CA LEU A 757 -7.85 -23.51 -13.84
C LEU A 757 -8.83 -22.47 -14.41
N GLU A 758 -8.47 -21.80 -15.50
CA GLU A 758 -9.32 -20.84 -16.20
C GLU A 758 -10.00 -21.51 -17.40
N ASP A 759 -11.33 -21.47 -17.42
CA ASP A 759 -12.13 -21.92 -18.55
C ASP A 759 -12.86 -20.76 -19.25
N LEU A 760 -13.75 -21.07 -20.19
CA LEU A 760 -14.48 -20.06 -20.98
C LEU A 760 -15.47 -19.22 -20.15
N GLN A 761 -15.82 -19.63 -18.94
CA GLN A 761 -16.81 -18.98 -18.09
C GLN A 761 -16.22 -18.37 -16.81
N GLY A 762 -14.97 -18.69 -16.46
CA GLY A 762 -14.34 -18.19 -15.25
C GLY A 762 -13.17 -19.05 -14.77
N THR A 763 -12.77 -18.83 -13.52
CA THR A 763 -11.66 -19.53 -12.87
C THR A 763 -12.16 -20.49 -11.80
N LEU A 764 -11.55 -21.66 -11.69
CA LEU A 764 -11.86 -22.70 -10.71
C LEU A 764 -10.59 -23.17 -10.00
N ASP A 765 -10.59 -23.13 -8.68
CA ASP A 765 -9.49 -23.68 -7.88
C ASP A 765 -9.60 -25.22 -7.83
N VAL A 766 -8.53 -25.88 -8.26
CA VAL A 766 -8.41 -27.34 -8.35
C VAL A 766 -7.43 -27.84 -7.29
N VAL A 767 -7.96 -28.58 -6.32
CA VAL A 767 -7.17 -29.17 -5.23
C VAL A 767 -6.67 -30.55 -5.65
N VAL A 768 -5.35 -30.68 -5.73
CA VAL A 768 -4.65 -31.92 -6.11
C VAL A 768 -4.02 -32.54 -4.87
N PHE A 769 -4.64 -33.61 -4.36
CA PHE A 769 -4.14 -34.34 -3.20
C PHE A 769 -2.80 -35.05 -3.51
N PRO A 770 -1.98 -35.33 -2.47
CA PRO A 770 -0.60 -35.82 -2.65
C PRO A 770 -0.49 -37.05 -3.56
N LYS A 771 -1.38 -38.04 -3.39
CA LYS A 771 -1.38 -39.27 -4.19
C LYS A 771 -1.60 -39.03 -5.69
N VAL A 772 -2.40 -38.02 -6.05
CA VAL A 772 -2.65 -37.64 -7.44
C VAL A 772 -1.50 -36.80 -7.94
N LEU A 773 -0.98 -35.88 -7.12
CA LEU A 773 0.14 -35.02 -7.47
C LEU A 773 1.41 -35.81 -7.78
N GLU A 774 1.75 -36.85 -7.00
CA GLU A 774 2.93 -37.69 -7.23
C GLU A 774 2.98 -38.30 -8.63
N THR A 775 1.83 -38.62 -9.22
CA THR A 775 1.74 -39.25 -10.54
C THR A 775 1.48 -38.25 -11.67
N THR A 776 1.12 -37.02 -11.36
CA THR A 776 0.68 -36.02 -12.35
C THR A 776 1.44 -34.69 -12.26
N ALA A 777 2.47 -34.60 -11.41
CA ALA A 777 3.21 -33.37 -11.13
C ALA A 777 3.71 -32.63 -12.37
N GLU A 778 4.17 -33.36 -13.39
CA GLU A 778 4.69 -32.79 -14.63
C GLU A 778 3.61 -32.15 -15.52
N ARG A 779 2.32 -32.49 -15.31
CA ARG A 779 1.19 -31.96 -16.09
C ARG A 779 0.71 -30.61 -15.56
N TRP A 780 0.92 -30.33 -14.28
CA TRP A 780 0.49 -29.09 -13.62
C TRP A 780 1.53 -27.98 -13.84
N GLN A 781 1.58 -27.48 -15.08
CA GLN A 781 2.42 -26.34 -15.48
C GLN A 781 1.51 -25.17 -15.88
N GLU A 782 1.98 -23.95 -15.65
CA GLU A 782 1.29 -22.75 -16.15
C GLU A 782 1.17 -22.81 -17.69
N ASP A 783 0.06 -22.29 -18.20
CA ASP A 783 -0.36 -22.31 -19.61
C ASP A 783 -0.68 -23.70 -20.20
N ALA A 784 -0.63 -24.77 -19.40
CA ALA A 784 -1.05 -26.09 -19.85
C ALA A 784 -2.58 -26.17 -19.97
N ILE A 785 -3.08 -26.66 -21.11
CA ILE A 785 -4.51 -26.94 -21.29
C ILE A 785 -4.79 -28.35 -20.78
N LEU A 786 -5.54 -28.42 -19.69
CA LEU A 786 -5.82 -29.65 -18.96
C LEU A 786 -7.32 -29.94 -18.92
N LEU A 787 -7.65 -31.22 -19.02
CA LEU A 787 -8.95 -31.78 -18.68
C LEU A 787 -8.84 -32.47 -17.33
N VAL A 788 -9.55 -31.94 -16.34
CA VAL A 788 -9.51 -32.40 -14.96
C VAL A 788 -10.83 -33.07 -14.62
N ALA A 789 -10.78 -34.37 -14.28
CA ALA A 789 -11.91 -35.05 -13.67
C ALA A 789 -11.78 -34.96 -12.15
N GLY A 790 -12.83 -34.50 -11.48
CA GLY A 790 -12.81 -34.31 -10.04
C GLY A 790 -14.20 -34.19 -9.43
N ARG A 791 -14.26 -34.09 -8.10
CA ARG A 791 -15.52 -33.87 -7.37
C ARG A 791 -15.63 -32.42 -6.94
N VAL A 792 -16.79 -31.83 -7.16
CA VAL A 792 -17.10 -30.49 -6.66
C VAL A 792 -17.23 -30.56 -5.14
N ASP A 793 -16.58 -29.64 -4.43
CA ASP A 793 -16.68 -29.51 -2.98
C ASP A 793 -17.06 -28.07 -2.62
N HIS A 794 -18.25 -27.90 -2.04
CA HIS A 794 -18.77 -26.61 -1.55
C HIS A 794 -18.54 -26.41 -0.04
N LYS A 795 -17.73 -27.24 0.63
CA LYS A 795 -17.50 -27.11 2.08
C LYS A 795 -16.68 -25.87 2.50
N GLY A 796 -16.13 -25.11 1.54
CA GLY A 796 -15.29 -23.92 1.75
C GLY A 796 -15.96 -22.59 1.36
N GLU A 797 -15.20 -21.49 1.41
CA GLU A 797 -15.65 -20.15 0.98
C GLU A 797 -15.77 -20.00 -0.54
N GLU A 798 -15.17 -20.92 -1.31
CA GLU A 798 -15.15 -20.95 -2.77
C GLU A 798 -15.48 -22.38 -3.25
N THR A 799 -16.15 -22.47 -4.41
CA THR A 799 -16.35 -23.75 -5.10
C THR A 799 -15.00 -24.27 -5.56
N VAL A 800 -14.59 -25.44 -5.09
CA VAL A 800 -13.31 -26.05 -5.50
C VAL A 800 -13.53 -27.43 -6.11
N LEU A 801 -12.65 -27.79 -7.03
CA LEU A 801 -12.65 -29.11 -7.66
C LEU A 801 -11.56 -29.98 -7.01
N LEU A 802 -11.96 -31.07 -6.36
CA LEU A 802 -11.04 -32.07 -5.85
C LEU A 802 -10.61 -33.00 -6.99
N ALA A 803 -9.38 -32.85 -7.47
CA ALA A 803 -8.89 -33.59 -8.63
C ALA A 803 -8.73 -35.09 -8.35
N ASP A 804 -9.35 -35.91 -9.21
CA ASP A 804 -9.18 -37.37 -9.22
C ASP A 804 -8.21 -37.84 -10.31
N ALA A 805 -8.29 -37.23 -11.50
CA ALA A 805 -7.44 -37.54 -12.65
C ALA A 805 -7.31 -36.32 -13.56
N VAL A 806 -6.20 -36.25 -14.31
CA VAL A 806 -5.92 -35.15 -15.24
C VAL A 806 -5.32 -35.68 -16.52
N TRP A 807 -5.71 -35.08 -17.65
CA TRP A 807 -5.16 -35.32 -18.97
C TRP A 807 -4.75 -34.00 -19.60
N THR A 808 -3.69 -34.02 -20.40
CA THR A 808 -3.41 -32.91 -21.31
C THR A 808 -4.43 -32.93 -22.46
N TRP A 809 -4.66 -31.76 -23.06
CA TRP A 809 -5.54 -31.64 -24.22
C TRP A 809 -5.13 -32.57 -25.38
N GLU A 810 -3.83 -32.68 -25.64
CA GLU A 810 -3.25 -33.53 -26.69
C GLU A 810 -3.54 -35.02 -26.44
N GLU A 811 -3.39 -35.48 -25.20
CA GLU A 811 -3.74 -36.87 -24.81
C GLU A 811 -5.23 -37.15 -24.99
N ALA A 812 -6.10 -36.22 -24.61
CA ALA A 812 -7.55 -36.39 -24.72
C ALA A 812 -8.03 -36.45 -26.17
N ILE A 813 -7.46 -35.61 -27.06
CA ILE A 813 -7.72 -35.68 -28.49
C ILE A 813 -7.22 -37.01 -29.07
N ALA A 814 -6.00 -37.43 -28.72
CA ALA A 814 -5.42 -38.68 -29.24
C ALA A 814 -6.26 -39.92 -28.86
N LEU A 815 -6.91 -39.89 -27.69
CA LEU A 815 -7.84 -40.94 -27.24
C LEU A 815 -9.19 -40.90 -27.99
N GLY A 816 -9.65 -39.71 -28.39
CA GLY A 816 -10.97 -39.48 -28.97
C GLY A 816 -12.10 -39.50 -27.94
N LYS A 817 -13.23 -38.85 -28.24
CA LYS A 817 -14.35 -38.60 -27.29
C LYS A 817 -14.88 -39.87 -26.60
N GLY A 818 -15.10 -40.94 -27.36
CA GLY A 818 -15.65 -42.19 -26.84
C GLY A 818 -14.71 -42.92 -25.87
N SER A 819 -13.43 -43.04 -26.23
CA SER A 819 -12.43 -43.70 -25.39
C SER A 819 -12.03 -42.85 -24.19
N PHE A 820 -12.02 -41.52 -24.34
CA PHE A 820 -11.81 -40.58 -23.24
C PHE A 820 -12.93 -40.72 -22.18
N GLY A 821 -14.20 -40.72 -22.61
CA GLY A 821 -15.33 -40.97 -21.70
C GLY A 821 -15.23 -42.31 -20.97
N ALA A 822 -14.78 -43.37 -21.67
CA ALA A 822 -14.53 -44.68 -21.06
C ALA A 822 -13.36 -44.64 -20.05
N ALA A 823 -12.29 -43.89 -20.30
CA ALA A 823 -11.17 -43.71 -19.38
C ALA A 823 -11.57 -42.93 -18.12
N VAL A 824 -12.35 -41.86 -18.27
CA VAL A 824 -12.93 -41.10 -17.16
C VAL A 824 -13.84 -41.99 -16.30
N ALA A 825 -14.64 -42.86 -16.93
CA ALA A 825 -15.53 -43.81 -16.24
C ALA A 825 -14.79 -45.00 -15.61
N ALA A 826 -13.68 -45.45 -16.18
CA ALA A 826 -12.84 -46.51 -15.61
C ALA A 826 -12.18 -46.07 -14.29
N GLY A 827 -11.78 -44.79 -14.20
CA GLY A 827 -11.30 -44.18 -12.96
C GLY A 827 -12.34 -44.16 -11.83
N ASP A 828 -13.65 -44.15 -12.15
CA ASP A 828 -14.74 -44.19 -11.17
C ASP A 828 -14.93 -45.60 -10.56
N ARG A 829 -14.86 -46.64 -11.40
CA ARG A 829 -15.09 -48.03 -10.96
C ARG A 829 -13.99 -48.57 -10.04
N GLY A 830 -12.76 -48.07 -10.17
CA GLY A 830 -11.63 -48.45 -9.31
C GLY A 830 -11.78 -48.01 -7.84
N ARG A 831 -12.69 -47.07 -7.53
CA ARG A 831 -12.85 -46.49 -6.18
C ARG A 831 -14.17 -46.81 -5.47
N ARG A 832 -15.19 -47.35 -6.15
CA ARG A 832 -16.44 -47.83 -5.50
C ARG A 832 -16.25 -48.98 -4.50
N GLY A 833 -15.02 -49.51 -4.34
CA GLY A 833 -14.65 -50.46 -3.29
C GLY A 833 -14.47 -49.85 -1.89
N SER A 834 -14.58 -48.53 -1.70
CA SER A 834 -14.54 -47.90 -0.37
C SER A 834 -15.93 -47.41 0.05
N ARG A 835 -16.43 -47.99 1.14
CA ARG A 835 -17.82 -47.94 1.64
C ARG A 835 -18.31 -46.51 1.92
N TYR A 836 -19.49 -46.16 1.41
CA TYR A 836 -20.61 -45.57 2.16
C TYR A 836 -21.91 -45.92 1.40
N GLY A 837 -22.92 -46.40 2.13
CA GLY A 837 -24.13 -47.00 1.57
C GLY A 837 -25.03 -45.98 0.88
N ALA A 838 -25.44 -46.31 -0.35
CA ALA A 838 -26.48 -45.57 -1.08
C ALA A 838 -27.85 -46.16 -0.73
N GLY A 839 -28.75 -45.32 -0.19
CA GLY A 839 -30.20 -45.58 -0.18
C GLY A 839 -30.78 -45.49 -1.60
N PRO A 840 -31.97 -46.06 -1.84
CA PRO A 840 -32.48 -46.26 -3.19
C PRO A 840 -32.97 -44.95 -3.83
N PRO A 841 -32.89 -44.83 -5.17
CA PRO A 841 -33.39 -43.66 -5.87
C PRO A 841 -34.93 -43.65 -5.91
N VAL A 842 -35.51 -42.47 -5.70
CA VAL A 842 -36.93 -42.19 -5.96
C VAL A 842 -37.12 -42.12 -7.48
N GLY A 843 -37.98 -42.99 -8.01
CA GLY A 843 -38.26 -43.09 -9.44
C GLY A 843 -39.24 -42.04 -9.95
N SER A 844 -39.04 -41.61 -11.21
CA SER A 844 -40.05 -40.95 -12.03
C SER A 844 -40.76 -41.98 -12.91
N ASN A 845 -42.07 -41.79 -13.04
CA ASN A 845 -43.03 -42.67 -13.70
C ASN A 845 -42.77 -42.87 -15.20
N GLY A 846 -42.86 -44.13 -15.65
CA GLY A 846 -42.95 -44.50 -17.07
C GLY A 846 -43.41 -45.95 -17.25
N ARG A 847 -44.72 -46.13 -17.44
CA ARG A 847 -45.45 -47.40 -17.68
C ARG A 847 -44.77 -48.32 -18.72
N ARG A 848 -44.70 -49.64 -18.44
CA ARG A 848 -45.37 -50.72 -19.21
C ARG A 848 -45.20 -52.12 -18.59
N MET A 849 -46.37 -52.67 -18.25
CA MET A 849 -46.89 -54.07 -18.27
C MET A 849 -46.02 -55.33 -18.04
N ALA A 850 -46.63 -56.19 -17.18
CA ALA A 850 -46.70 -57.66 -17.17
C ALA A 850 -45.43 -58.43 -16.75
N ASP A 851 -45.45 -59.48 -15.93
CA ASP A 851 -46.55 -60.33 -15.43
C ASP A 851 -46.06 -61.24 -14.28
N VAL A 852 -47.01 -61.65 -13.42
CA VAL A 852 -47.21 -63.02 -12.90
C VAL A 852 -46.28 -63.63 -11.80
N THR A 853 -46.93 -63.80 -10.64
CA THR A 853 -46.96 -64.94 -9.69
C THR A 853 -46.00 -65.10 -8.50
N ALA A 854 -46.66 -65.20 -7.33
CA ALA A 854 -46.58 -66.23 -6.28
C ALA A 854 -45.20 -66.55 -5.65
N GLY A 855 -45.04 -66.66 -4.34
CA GLY A 855 -45.97 -66.74 -3.23
C GLY A 855 -45.19 -67.16 -1.96
N THR A 856 -45.93 -67.32 -0.87
CA THR A 856 -45.59 -68.08 0.35
C THR A 856 -44.54 -67.53 1.35
N ARG A 857 -45.09 -66.98 2.44
CA ARG A 857 -44.76 -67.16 3.89
C ARG A 857 -44.31 -68.60 4.26
N PRO A 858 -43.82 -68.95 5.49
CA PRO A 858 -43.98 -68.23 6.78
C PRO A 858 -42.83 -68.28 7.83
N LEU A 859 -42.99 -67.45 8.89
CA LEU A 859 -42.83 -67.67 10.35
C LEU A 859 -41.58 -68.34 10.96
N ALA A 860 -40.98 -67.69 11.97
CA ALA A 860 -40.97 -68.11 13.40
C ALA A 860 -40.04 -67.22 14.27
N GLY A 861 -40.50 -66.81 15.46
CA GLY A 861 -39.65 -66.38 16.60
C GLY A 861 -39.14 -67.60 17.40
N PRO A 862 -38.76 -67.52 18.70
CA PRO A 862 -38.73 -66.39 19.66
C PRO A 862 -37.40 -66.31 20.49
N GLY A 863 -37.35 -65.45 21.53
CA GLY A 863 -36.55 -65.75 22.75
C GLY A 863 -35.72 -64.61 23.35
N ASN A 864 -36.08 -64.20 24.57
CA ASN A 864 -35.45 -63.21 25.45
C ASN A 864 -34.12 -63.68 26.07
N GLU A 865 -33.27 -62.74 26.51
CA GLU A 865 -32.81 -62.64 27.92
C GLU A 865 -32.04 -61.31 28.18
N GLU A 866 -32.29 -60.73 29.36
CA GLU A 866 -31.78 -59.47 29.91
C GLU A 866 -30.35 -59.58 30.47
N ALA A 867 -29.56 -58.50 30.41
CA ALA A 867 -28.67 -58.05 31.51
C ALA A 867 -28.06 -56.66 31.21
N ASP A 868 -28.22 -55.75 32.17
CA ASP A 868 -27.83 -54.33 32.21
C ASP A 868 -26.29 -54.09 32.39
N PRO A 869 -25.79 -52.84 32.27
CA PRO A 869 -24.44 -52.53 31.80
C PRO A 869 -23.39 -52.33 32.90
N ALA A 870 -22.11 -52.48 32.53
CA ALA A 870 -20.95 -52.12 33.33
C ALA A 870 -19.83 -51.54 32.41
N PRO A 871 -18.83 -50.80 32.93
CA PRO A 871 -18.81 -49.35 32.82
C PRO A 871 -17.67 -48.80 31.94
N VAL A 872 -17.90 -47.59 31.43
CA VAL A 872 -16.94 -46.77 30.70
C VAL A 872 -15.81 -46.30 31.63
N ARG A 873 -14.57 -46.69 31.33
CA ARG A 873 -13.37 -46.14 31.98
C ARG A 873 -12.91 -44.87 31.28
N VAL A 874 -13.18 -43.74 31.90
CA VAL A 874 -12.52 -42.46 31.65
C VAL A 874 -11.18 -42.47 32.39
N ARG A 875 -10.08 -42.23 31.66
CA ARG A 875 -8.76 -42.01 32.29
C ARG A 875 -8.43 -40.53 32.24
N VAL A 876 -8.63 -39.88 33.39
CA VAL A 876 -8.12 -38.55 33.73
C VAL A 876 -6.62 -38.69 34.02
N ILE A 877 -5.79 -37.83 33.41
CA ILE A 877 -4.40 -37.64 33.81
C ILE A 877 -4.27 -36.20 34.36
N PRO A 878 -3.93 -36.01 35.64
CA PRO A 878 -3.75 -34.70 36.24
C PRO A 878 -2.36 -34.11 35.98
N ARG A 879 -2.31 -32.77 35.97
CA ARG A 879 -1.08 -31.95 36.01
C ARG A 879 -0.37 -32.10 37.35
N VAL A 880 0.94 -32.37 37.32
CA VAL A 880 1.86 -32.22 38.45
C VAL A 880 3.22 -31.74 37.90
N SER A 881 3.68 -30.57 38.34
CA SER A 881 5.13 -30.24 38.48
C SER A 881 5.65 -30.95 39.73
N PRO A 882 6.89 -31.49 39.79
CA PRO A 882 8.05 -30.68 40.24
C PRO A 882 9.45 -31.20 39.76
N LEU A 883 10.43 -30.32 39.50
CA LEU A 883 11.62 -29.92 40.31
C LEU A 883 12.94 -30.65 40.01
N ARG A 884 14.00 -29.82 40.07
CA ARG A 884 15.45 -30.11 40.08
C ARG A 884 15.82 -31.17 41.12
N ASP A 885 16.86 -31.95 40.80
CA ASP A 885 17.76 -32.57 41.77
C ASP A 885 19.21 -32.42 41.23
N GLY A 886 20.24 -32.15 42.03
CA GLY A 886 20.22 -32.14 43.49
C GLY A 886 21.38 -31.44 44.16
N SER A 887 21.23 -31.24 45.46
CA SER A 887 22.06 -31.88 46.49
C SER A 887 21.79 -31.23 47.86
N VAL A 888 21.91 -32.07 48.89
CA VAL A 888 22.09 -31.78 50.33
C VAL A 888 20.81 -31.65 51.20
N THR A 889 20.42 -32.82 51.71
CA THR A 889 20.06 -33.18 53.10
C THR A 889 19.70 -32.11 54.15
N GLY A 890 18.57 -32.31 54.84
CA GLY A 890 18.51 -32.15 56.31
C GLY A 890 17.32 -31.38 56.93
N SER A 891 16.34 -32.13 57.45
CA SER A 891 15.52 -31.92 58.67
C SER A 891 14.60 -30.68 58.88
N ILE A 892 13.28 -30.94 58.79
CA ILE A 892 12.25 -30.91 59.86
C ILE A 892 12.03 -29.61 60.71
N THR A 893 10.86 -29.00 60.43
CA THR A 893 9.79 -28.47 61.34
C THR A 893 10.04 -27.28 62.30
N VAL A 894 9.20 -26.24 62.19
CA VAL A 894 8.16 -25.78 63.16
C VAL A 894 7.79 -24.29 62.95
N THR A 895 6.49 -24.08 63.09
CA THR A 895 5.54 -22.96 63.09
C THR A 895 5.89 -21.58 63.71
N LEU A 896 5.08 -20.59 63.27
CA LEU A 896 4.52 -19.40 63.94
C LEU A 896 5.27 -18.05 63.94
N GLY A 897 4.53 -16.99 63.55
CA GLY A 897 4.66 -15.64 64.11
C GLY A 897 5.04 -14.53 63.11
N GLY A 898 4.09 -13.67 62.74
CA GLY A 898 4.43 -12.29 62.31
C GLY A 898 4.65 -11.39 63.54
N PRO A 899 4.52 -10.05 63.45
CA PRO A 899 4.83 -9.13 62.35
C PRO A 899 5.93 -8.13 62.78
N LEU A 900 6.42 -7.24 61.90
CA LEU A 900 6.64 -5.79 62.19
C LEU A 900 7.34 -5.04 61.05
N GLN A 901 7.03 -3.76 61.03
CA GLN A 901 7.33 -2.74 60.04
C GLN A 901 8.80 -2.29 60.05
N SER A 902 9.27 -1.78 58.91
CA SER A 902 9.62 -0.36 58.69
C SER A 902 10.95 -0.11 57.94
N ARG A 903 10.83 0.83 56.99
CA ARG A 903 11.80 1.83 56.50
C ARG A 903 13.01 1.41 55.64
N ALA A 904 13.05 2.07 54.47
CA ALA A 904 14.21 2.37 53.61
C ALA A 904 15.28 3.17 54.40
N PRO A 905 16.57 3.30 53.95
CA PRO A 905 16.94 3.96 52.68
C PRO A 905 18.24 3.48 51.96
N GLU A 906 18.33 3.92 50.69
CA GLU A 906 19.45 4.31 49.78
C GLU A 906 20.95 3.90 49.93
N PRO A 907 21.74 4.01 48.82
CA PRO A 907 22.94 3.21 48.55
C PRO A 907 24.28 3.97 48.55
N ARG A 908 25.39 3.22 48.63
CA ARG A 908 26.79 3.62 48.34
C ARG A 908 27.58 2.37 47.92
N SER A 909 28.13 2.26 46.71
CA SER A 909 29.39 2.81 46.15
C SER A 909 30.63 1.91 46.34
N VAL A 910 31.44 1.83 45.26
CA VAL A 910 32.90 1.60 45.16
C VAL A 910 33.43 0.21 44.73
N ALA A 911 33.90 0.19 43.47
CA ALA A 911 35.18 -0.27 42.88
C ALA A 911 36.04 -1.41 43.50
N ALA A 912 36.64 -2.25 42.64
CA ALA A 912 38.08 -2.23 42.26
C ALA A 912 38.50 -3.50 41.45
N GLU A 913 39.54 -3.33 40.63
CA GLU A 913 40.19 -4.23 39.62
C GLU A 913 41.16 -5.31 40.22
N PRO A 914 42.23 -5.83 39.53
CA PRO A 914 42.29 -6.86 38.44
C PRO A 914 43.41 -7.94 38.65
N ALA A 915 43.64 -8.87 37.69
CA ALA A 915 44.99 -9.41 37.36
C ALA A 915 45.06 -10.32 36.08
N SER A 916 45.97 -9.95 35.14
CA SER A 916 46.90 -10.66 34.19
C SER A 916 46.64 -12.11 33.67
N VAL A 917 47.04 -12.55 32.47
CA VAL A 917 48.42 -12.74 31.88
C VAL A 917 48.39 -12.94 30.33
N ALA A 918 49.52 -12.65 29.67
CA ALA A 918 49.86 -12.47 28.25
C ALA A 918 50.09 -13.70 27.32
N ALA A 919 50.13 -13.48 25.98
CA ALA A 919 51.25 -13.81 25.04
C ALA A 919 50.92 -13.49 23.53
N GLU A 920 51.91 -13.00 22.78
CA GLU A 920 51.99 -12.52 21.36
C GLU A 920 52.79 -13.53 20.43
N PRO A 921 53.17 -13.29 19.14
CA PRO A 921 52.72 -12.40 18.01
C PRO A 921 52.74 -13.05 16.56
N ALA A 922 52.40 -12.30 15.49
CA ALA A 922 53.23 -12.07 14.25
C ALA A 922 52.51 -11.44 13.02
N SER A 923 53.06 -10.29 12.56
CA SER A 923 53.18 -9.63 11.22
C SER A 923 52.15 -9.79 10.09
N VAL A 924 51.76 -8.68 9.44
CA VAL A 924 51.96 -8.42 7.98
C VAL A 924 52.00 -6.90 7.72
N ALA A 925 53.13 -6.41 7.20
CA ALA A 925 53.27 -5.14 6.51
C ALA A 925 53.84 -5.44 5.11
N ALA A 926 53.08 -5.19 4.05
CA ALA A 926 53.59 -5.12 2.68
C ALA A 926 52.53 -4.49 1.74
N LEU A 927 53.03 -3.61 0.86
CA LEU A 927 52.45 -3.08 -0.38
C LEU A 927 51.73 -1.71 -0.31
N ALA A 928 52.56 -0.66 -0.43
CA ALA A 928 52.25 0.61 -1.06
C ALA A 928 53.05 0.70 -2.38
N THR A 929 52.46 1.26 -3.45
CA THR A 929 53.16 1.67 -4.68
C THR A 929 52.58 2.96 -5.25
N ASP A 930 53.49 3.85 -5.65
CA ASP A 930 53.33 5.18 -6.25
C ASP A 930 52.85 5.18 -7.71
N HIS A 931 52.28 6.31 -8.15
CA HIS A 931 52.25 6.76 -9.55
C HIS A 931 52.40 8.29 -9.64
N GLU A 932 53.45 8.75 -10.34
CA GLU A 932 53.68 10.15 -10.76
C GLU A 932 53.13 10.39 -12.18
N GLU A 933 52.61 11.60 -12.45
CA GLU A 933 52.17 12.11 -13.77
C GLU A 933 53.27 12.93 -14.48
N PRO A 934 53.27 13.04 -15.83
CA PRO A 934 54.30 13.74 -16.61
C PRO A 934 54.01 15.25 -16.82
N PRO A 935 55.03 16.08 -17.14
CA PRO A 935 54.86 17.54 -17.32
C PRO A 935 54.40 17.95 -18.73
N PHE A 936 53.76 19.14 -18.80
CA PHE A 936 53.15 19.74 -20.00
C PHE A 936 54.15 20.27 -21.07
N PRO A 937 53.74 20.38 -22.37
CA PRO A 937 54.60 20.84 -23.47
C PRO A 937 54.84 22.36 -23.51
N ASP A 938 56.03 22.77 -23.98
CA ASP A 938 56.55 24.15 -23.97
C ASP A 938 55.78 25.19 -24.81
N GLU A 939 54.90 24.78 -25.72
CA GLU A 939 54.12 25.71 -26.57
C GLU A 939 52.99 26.43 -25.80
N GLU A 940 52.45 25.85 -24.73
CA GLU A 940 51.44 26.51 -23.88
C GLU A 940 52.05 27.58 -22.95
N ARG A 941 53.33 27.43 -22.57
CA ARG A 941 54.05 28.45 -21.79
C ARG A 941 54.24 29.75 -22.56
N GLN A 942 54.40 29.71 -23.88
CA GLN A 942 54.59 30.91 -24.69
C GLN A 942 53.29 31.69 -24.93
N ARG A 943 52.12 31.03 -24.92
CA ARG A 943 50.81 31.73 -24.96
C ARG A 943 50.51 32.49 -23.68
N LEU A 944 50.90 31.95 -22.52
CA LEU A 944 50.69 32.57 -21.21
C LEU A 944 51.50 33.86 -21.00
N VAL A 945 52.61 34.05 -21.72
CA VAL A 945 53.47 35.24 -21.59
C VAL A 945 52.99 36.42 -22.46
N SER A 946 52.04 36.19 -23.37
CA SER A 946 51.57 37.22 -24.31
C SER A 946 50.32 38.01 -23.90
N ASP A 947 49.66 37.62 -22.80
CA ASP A 947 48.41 38.26 -22.32
C ASP A 947 48.62 39.25 -21.15
N GLU A 948 49.88 39.51 -20.77
CA GLU A 948 50.24 40.29 -19.58
C GLU A 948 50.30 41.82 -19.79
N GLN A 949 49.67 42.35 -20.84
CA GLN A 949 49.62 43.79 -21.09
C GLN A 949 48.22 44.30 -21.49
N ALA A 950 47.38 44.51 -20.48
CA ALA A 950 46.30 45.50 -20.53
C ALA A 950 46.29 46.33 -19.22
N PRO A 951 46.35 47.67 -19.27
CA PRO A 951 46.39 48.49 -18.06
C PRO A 951 45.00 48.73 -17.44
N THR A 952 44.90 48.34 -16.16
CA THR A 952 44.27 48.98 -14.97
C THR A 952 42.99 49.83 -15.07
N ALA A 953 41.91 49.31 -14.46
CA ALA A 953 41.25 49.90 -13.27
C ALA A 953 40.37 48.80 -12.61
N PRO A 954 40.27 48.71 -11.27
CA PRO A 954 39.35 47.77 -10.64
C PRO A 954 37.90 48.23 -10.90
N LEU A 955 37.17 47.47 -11.71
CA LEU A 955 35.74 47.64 -11.95
C LEU A 955 34.94 47.10 -10.75
N HIS A 956 35.12 47.64 -9.55
CA HIS A 956 34.27 47.21 -8.44
C HIS A 956 32.85 47.73 -8.63
N ALA A 957 31.86 46.83 -8.54
CA ALA A 957 30.46 47.20 -8.47
C ALA A 957 30.23 48.12 -7.27
N GLN A 958 29.47 49.21 -7.45
CA GLN A 958 29.11 50.05 -6.31
C GLN A 958 28.14 49.29 -5.38
N PRO A 959 28.13 49.59 -4.06
CA PRO A 959 27.22 48.96 -3.12
C PRO A 959 25.76 49.06 -3.60
N GLY A 960 25.06 47.91 -3.70
CA GLY A 960 23.68 47.84 -4.20
C GLY A 960 23.53 47.62 -5.70
N GLN A 961 24.61 47.39 -6.45
CA GLN A 961 24.56 46.96 -7.85
C GLN A 961 24.61 45.42 -7.97
N SER A 962 23.85 44.88 -8.91
CA SER A 962 23.87 43.47 -9.32
C SER A 962 24.48 43.33 -10.72
N LEU A 963 25.20 42.24 -10.94
CA LEU A 963 25.73 41.86 -12.24
C LEU A 963 24.67 41.06 -13.01
N HIS A 964 24.14 41.66 -14.07
CA HIS A 964 23.20 41.02 -14.98
C HIS A 964 23.97 40.35 -16.12
N VAL A 965 23.79 39.03 -16.24
CA VAL A 965 24.40 38.22 -17.28
C VAL A 965 23.30 37.81 -18.25
N ARG A 966 23.39 38.25 -19.50
CA ARG A 966 22.44 37.88 -20.55
C ARG A 966 23.10 36.98 -21.58
N PHE A 967 22.53 35.81 -21.80
CA PHE A 967 22.97 34.93 -22.87
C PHE A 967 22.40 35.42 -24.21
N SER A 968 23.22 35.39 -25.26
CA SER A 968 22.76 35.60 -26.63
C SER A 968 21.71 34.55 -27.01
N ARG A 969 20.79 34.90 -27.93
CA ARG A 969 19.78 33.96 -28.46
C ARG A 969 20.46 32.94 -29.37
N ALA A 970 21.16 31.98 -28.78
CA ALA A 970 21.73 30.79 -29.43
C ALA A 970 20.88 29.55 -29.08
N ALA A 971 21.06 28.46 -29.81
CA ALA A 971 20.36 27.20 -29.53
C ALA A 971 20.78 26.61 -28.16
N ASN A 972 19.88 25.87 -27.50
CA ASN A 972 20.04 25.40 -26.11
C ASN A 972 21.29 24.52 -25.91
N ASP A 973 21.72 23.82 -26.95
CA ASP A 973 22.95 23.01 -26.99
C ASP A 973 24.24 23.84 -26.87
N VAL A 974 24.19 25.14 -27.14
CA VAL A 974 25.31 26.08 -26.94
C VAL A 974 25.19 26.82 -25.60
N VAL A 975 23.96 27.14 -25.18
CA VAL A 975 23.70 27.92 -23.95
C VAL A 975 23.96 27.09 -22.68
N LEU A 976 23.62 25.80 -22.68
CA LEU A 976 23.80 24.94 -21.49
C LEU A 976 25.29 24.74 -21.10
N PRO A 977 26.19 24.37 -22.02
CA PRO A 977 27.62 24.23 -21.70
C PRO A 977 28.27 25.56 -21.30
N ALA A 978 27.83 26.66 -21.92
CA ALA A 978 28.30 28.00 -21.58
C ALA A 978 27.84 28.43 -20.18
N PHE A 979 26.63 28.07 -19.80
CA PHE A 979 26.11 28.27 -18.46
C PHE A 979 26.90 27.49 -17.40
N GLU A 980 27.24 26.22 -17.67
CA GLU A 980 28.08 25.42 -16.77
C GLU A 980 29.47 26.03 -16.62
N THR A 981 30.09 26.43 -17.73
CA THR A 981 31.39 27.10 -17.75
C THR A 981 31.35 28.43 -16.97
N LEU A 982 30.28 29.21 -17.11
CA LEU A 982 30.11 30.45 -16.35
C LEU A 982 29.93 30.16 -14.85
N ARG A 983 29.20 29.10 -14.49
CA ARG A 983 29.00 28.70 -13.10
C ARG A 983 30.32 28.30 -12.44
N GLU A 984 31.20 27.61 -13.17
CA GLU A 984 32.56 27.30 -12.71
C GLU A 984 33.39 28.57 -12.52
N LEU A 985 33.35 29.51 -13.46
CA LEU A 985 34.05 30.79 -13.33
C LEU A 985 33.55 31.59 -12.12
N ILE A 986 32.24 31.63 -11.87
CA ILE A 986 31.67 32.29 -10.68
C ILE A 986 32.16 31.62 -9.40
N HIS A 987 32.34 30.29 -9.41
CA HIS A 987 32.87 29.57 -8.25
C HIS A 987 34.35 29.88 -7.99
N GLN A 988 35.12 30.15 -9.05
CA GLN A 988 36.56 30.45 -8.98
C GLN A 988 36.85 31.91 -8.58
N HIS A 989 35.88 32.82 -8.71
CA HIS A 989 36.03 34.25 -8.41
C HIS A 989 35.02 34.76 -7.35
N PRO A 990 35.06 34.27 -6.09
CA PRO A 990 34.09 34.65 -5.06
C PRO A 990 34.16 36.13 -4.67
N GLY A 991 33.00 36.77 -4.44
CA GLY A 991 32.92 38.15 -3.94
C GLY A 991 31.51 38.57 -3.52
N ASP A 992 31.27 39.88 -3.40
CA ASP A 992 30.05 40.41 -2.78
C ASP A 992 28.99 40.91 -3.78
N THR A 993 29.29 40.93 -5.09
CA THR A 993 28.36 41.46 -6.10
C THR A 993 27.31 40.40 -6.47
N PRO A 994 26.01 40.60 -6.22
CA PRO A 994 24.97 39.64 -6.57
C PRO A 994 24.89 39.43 -8.09
N VAL A 995 24.64 38.20 -8.54
CA VAL A 995 24.59 37.87 -9.99
C VAL A 995 23.19 37.42 -10.38
N VAL A 996 22.63 38.06 -11.41
CA VAL A 996 21.32 37.75 -11.99
C VAL A 996 21.52 37.25 -13.42
N LEU A 997 21.11 36.02 -13.70
CA LEU A 997 21.21 35.40 -15.02
C LEU A 997 19.88 35.55 -15.78
N HIS A 998 19.96 35.98 -17.04
CA HIS A 998 18.83 36.07 -17.97
C HIS A 998 18.99 34.97 -19.00
N ILE A 999 18.20 33.91 -18.85
CA ILE A 999 18.25 32.73 -19.72
C ILE A 999 17.08 32.83 -20.72
N PRO A 1000 17.34 32.73 -22.04
CA PRO A 1000 16.27 32.78 -23.03
C PRO A 1000 15.34 31.55 -22.88
N ALA A 1001 14.05 31.79 -22.63
CA ALA A 1001 13.01 30.76 -22.49
C ALA A 1001 11.99 30.88 -23.63
N GLY A 1002 12.47 30.78 -24.87
CA GLY A 1002 11.68 30.89 -26.10
C GLY A 1002 11.79 32.26 -26.81
N PRO A 1003 11.05 32.48 -27.92
CA PRO A 1003 11.29 33.61 -28.84
C PRO A 1003 11.01 35.01 -28.26
N SER A 1004 10.31 35.11 -27.12
CA SER A 1004 9.92 36.40 -26.48
C SER A 1004 9.96 36.42 -24.94
N ARG A 1005 10.50 35.42 -24.26
CA ARG A 1005 10.55 35.35 -22.77
C ARG A 1005 11.98 35.10 -22.28
N GLU A 1006 12.39 35.82 -21.25
CA GLU A 1006 13.64 35.60 -20.51
C GLU A 1006 13.29 35.11 -19.09
N GLN A 1007 13.93 34.04 -18.63
CA GLN A 1007 13.82 33.53 -17.27
C GLN A 1007 14.96 34.13 -16.43
N LEU A 1008 14.58 34.77 -15.32
CA LEU A 1008 15.51 35.34 -14.36
C LEU A 1008 15.90 34.28 -13.34
N MET A 1009 17.20 34.09 -13.14
CA MET A 1009 17.73 33.25 -12.07
C MET A 1009 18.79 34.02 -11.28
N GLU A 1010 18.50 34.28 -10.01
CA GLU A 1010 19.44 34.91 -9.11
C GLU A 1010 20.34 33.85 -8.46
N LEU A 1011 21.66 34.03 -8.55
CA LEU A 1011 22.62 33.14 -7.94
C LEU A 1011 22.91 33.56 -6.50
N ARG A 1012 22.82 32.63 -5.56
CA ARG A 1012 23.01 32.86 -4.11
C ARG A 1012 24.43 33.27 -3.70
N ARG A 1013 25.42 33.22 -4.59
CA ARG A 1013 26.82 33.60 -4.29
C ARG A 1013 27.20 34.82 -5.12
N GLY A 1014 27.67 35.86 -4.43
CA GLY A 1014 28.20 37.03 -5.08
C GLY A 1014 29.56 36.75 -5.74
N ILE A 1015 29.93 37.63 -6.67
CA ILE A 1015 31.17 37.51 -7.43
C ILE A 1015 32.07 38.73 -7.23
N ALA A 1016 33.39 38.52 -7.29
CA ALA A 1016 34.34 39.59 -7.47
C ALA A 1016 34.29 40.03 -8.94
N TYR A 1017 33.57 41.12 -9.23
CA TYR A 1017 33.56 41.71 -10.55
C TYR A 1017 34.87 42.50 -10.74
N ASP A 1018 35.86 41.89 -11.36
CA ASP A 1018 37.17 42.49 -11.63
C ASP A 1018 37.64 42.21 -13.08
N ALA A 1019 38.78 42.77 -13.45
CA ALA A 1019 39.34 42.63 -14.79
C ALA A 1019 39.73 41.17 -15.11
N GLU A 1020 40.07 40.38 -14.09
CA GLU A 1020 40.49 38.98 -14.25
C GLU A 1020 39.30 38.08 -14.57
N PHE A 1021 38.20 38.24 -13.84
CA PHE A 1021 36.94 37.56 -14.13
C PHE A 1021 36.42 37.91 -15.53
N LEU A 1022 36.44 39.18 -15.91
CA LEU A 1022 36.02 39.62 -17.25
C LEU A 1022 36.88 39.02 -18.36
N ALA A 1023 38.20 38.95 -18.17
CA ALA A 1023 39.11 38.32 -19.10
C ALA A 1023 38.87 36.81 -19.19
N ALA A 1024 38.62 36.13 -18.06
CA ALA A 1024 38.32 34.70 -18.02
C ALA A 1024 37.00 34.36 -18.74
N VAL A 1025 35.95 35.17 -18.55
CA VAL A 1025 34.68 35.02 -19.27
C VAL A 1025 34.87 35.21 -20.76
N ARG A 1026 35.58 36.27 -21.20
CA ARG A 1026 35.84 36.49 -22.63
C ARG A 1026 36.67 35.35 -23.25
N ARG A 1027 37.68 34.86 -22.54
CA ARG A 1027 38.56 33.77 -23.01
C ARG A 1027 37.82 32.44 -23.16
N ARG A 1028 36.94 32.10 -22.21
CA ARG A 1028 36.25 30.79 -22.20
C ARG A 1028 34.91 30.78 -22.95
N LEU A 1029 34.19 31.90 -23.01
CA LEU A 1029 32.84 31.97 -23.59
C LEU A 1029 32.77 32.79 -24.90
N GLY A 1030 33.82 33.56 -25.24
CA GLY A 1030 33.87 34.42 -26.43
C GLY A 1030 33.03 35.70 -26.30
N GLU A 1031 33.36 36.73 -27.09
CA GLU A 1031 32.74 38.07 -26.97
C GLU A 1031 31.28 38.18 -27.46
N GLY A 1032 30.72 37.11 -28.05
CA GLY A 1032 29.37 37.13 -28.63
C GLY A 1032 28.29 36.38 -27.85
N LEU A 1033 28.67 35.47 -26.94
CA LEU A 1033 27.72 34.52 -26.36
C LEU A 1033 27.04 35.03 -25.08
N VAL A 1034 27.76 35.85 -24.30
CA VAL A 1034 27.31 36.35 -23.01
C VAL A 1034 27.59 37.85 -22.90
N ARG A 1035 26.57 38.63 -22.52
CA ARG A 1035 26.67 40.06 -22.27
C ARG A 1035 26.54 40.34 -20.78
N LEU A 1036 27.53 41.03 -20.21
CA LEU A 1036 27.61 41.38 -18.80
C LEU A 1036 27.26 42.86 -18.61
N GLU A 1037 26.29 43.18 -17.75
CA GLU A 1037 25.87 44.54 -17.44
C GLU A 1037 25.73 44.72 -15.92
N LEU A 1038 26.32 45.78 -15.36
CA LEU A 1038 26.05 46.18 -13.98
C LEU A 1038 24.80 47.07 -13.94
N ALA A 1039 23.82 46.71 -13.11
CA ALA A 1039 22.60 47.49 -12.91
C ALA A 1039 22.38 47.76 -11.41
N ALA A 1040 21.74 48.88 -11.07
CA ALA A 1040 21.31 49.16 -9.70
C ALA A 1040 20.13 48.24 -9.34
N GLY A 1041 20.22 47.53 -8.21
CA GLY A 1041 19.23 46.52 -7.82
C GLY A 1041 17.84 47.12 -7.58
N ARG A 1042 16.83 46.57 -8.26
CA ARG A 1042 15.42 46.60 -7.87
C ARG A 1042 14.79 45.25 -8.12
#